data_AF-U6DI83-F1
#
_entry.id   AF-U6DI83-F1
#
_cell.length_a   1.000
_cell.length_b   1.000
_cell.length_c   1.000
_cell.angle_alpha   90.00
_cell.angle_beta   90.00
_cell.angle_gamma   90.00
#
_symmetry.space_group_name_H-M   'P 1'
#
loop_
_entity.id
_entity.type
_entity.pdbx_description
1 polymer ?
#
loop_
_entity_poly.entity_id
_entity_poly.type
_entity_poly.pdbx_seq_one_letter_code
_entity_poly.pdbx_strand_id
1 'polypeptide(L)'
;ILKPMMLRRLKEDVEKNLAPKEETIIEVELTNIQKKYYRAILEKNFTFLSKGGGQANVPNLLNTMMELRKCCNHPYLINGAEEKILEEFKETHNADSPDFQLQAMIQAAGKLVLIDKLLPKLKAGGHRVLIFSQMVRCLDILEDYLIQRRYPYERIDGRVRGNLRQAAIDRFSKPDSDRFVFLLCTRAGGLGINLTAADTCIIFDSDWNPQNDLQAQARCHRIGQSKSVKIYRLITRNSYEREMFDKASLKLGLDKAVLQSMSGRESAANGVQQLSKKEIEDLLRKGAYGALMDEEDEGSKFCEEDIDQILLRRTHTITIESEGKGSTFAKASFVASGNRTDISLDDPNFWQKWAKKAELDIDALNGRNNLVIDTPRVRKQTRLYSAVKEDELMEFSDLESDSEEKPCTKPRRPQDRSQGYARSECFRVEKNLLVYGWGRWTDILSHGRYKRQLTEQDVETICRTVLVYCLNHYKGDENIKSFIWDLITPTADGQTRALVNHSGLSAPVPRGRKGKKVKAQSTHPVVQDADWLAGCNPDALFQEDSYKKHLKHHCNKVLLRVRMLYYLRQEVIGDQADKILEGADSSEADVWIPEPFHAEVPTDWWDKEADKSLLIGVFKHGYEKYNSMRADPALCFLERVGMPDAKAIAAEQRGTDMLADGGDGGEFDREDEDPEYKPTRTPFKDEIDEFANSPPEDKEESMEIRTTGKPSESTAELGQLYWPSTSTLTTRLRRLITAYQRSYKRQQMRQEALMKTDRRRRRPREEVRALEAEREAIISEKRQKWTRREEADFYRVVSTFGVIFDPMKQQFDWNQFRAFARLDKKSDESLEKYFSCFVAMCRRVCRMPAKPDDEPPDLSSMIEPITEERASRTLYRIELLR
;
A
#
# COMPACT_ATOMS: atom_id res chain seq x y z
N ILE A 1 16.15 -7.88 -41.28
CA ILE A 1 14.69 -7.78 -40.98
C ILE A 1 14.35 -6.58 -40.09
N LEU A 2 14.95 -6.41 -38.90
CA LEU A 2 14.59 -5.29 -37.98
C LEU A 2 15.13 -3.90 -38.37
N LYS A 3 16.23 -3.81 -39.12
CA LYS A 3 16.90 -2.55 -39.52
C LYS A 3 15.98 -1.50 -40.19
N PRO A 4 15.13 -1.83 -41.19
CA PRO A 4 14.21 -0.86 -41.78
C PRO A 4 13.06 -0.42 -40.86
N MET A 5 12.80 -1.15 -39.76
CA MET A 5 11.75 -0.83 -38.78
C MET A 5 12.29 -0.19 -37.49
N MET A 6 13.62 -0.10 -37.34
CA MET A 6 14.28 0.34 -36.12
C MET A 6 15.25 1.49 -36.41
N LEU A 7 14.97 2.67 -35.85
CA LEU A 7 15.88 3.80 -35.89
C LEU A 7 16.87 3.72 -34.72
N ARG A 8 18.14 3.47 -35.02
CA ARG A 8 19.25 3.53 -34.05
C ARG A 8 20.16 4.70 -34.37
N ARG A 9 20.42 5.55 -33.37
CA ARG A 9 21.38 6.67 -33.44
C ARG A 9 22.31 6.58 -32.23
N LEU A 10 23.61 6.76 -32.43
CA LEU A 10 24.55 6.88 -31.31
C LEU A 10 24.52 8.30 -30.76
N LYS A 11 24.88 8.49 -29.49
CA LYS A 11 24.95 9.84 -28.88
C LYS A 11 25.92 10.73 -29.67
N GLU A 12 27.01 10.14 -30.15
CA GLU A 12 28.05 10.77 -30.98
C GLU A 12 27.52 11.26 -32.34
N ASP A 13 26.52 10.57 -32.92
CA ASP A 13 25.90 10.95 -34.19
C ASP A 13 24.98 12.18 -34.04
N VAL A 14 24.47 12.41 -32.83
CA VAL A 14 23.44 13.43 -32.55
C VAL A 14 24.06 14.68 -31.95
N GLU A 15 25.11 14.55 -31.12
CA GLU A 15 25.72 15.69 -30.42
C GLU A 15 27.24 15.55 -30.35
N LYS A 16 27.94 16.28 -31.24
CA LYS A 16 29.40 16.29 -31.34
C LYS A 16 30.11 17.02 -30.19
N ASN A 17 29.37 17.81 -29.41
CA ASN A 17 29.91 18.66 -28.35
C ASN A 17 29.75 18.06 -26.95
N LEU A 18 29.30 16.81 -26.82
CA LEU A 18 29.17 16.17 -25.51
C LEU A 18 30.56 15.82 -24.98
N ALA A 19 30.88 16.30 -23.78
CA ALA A 19 32.14 16.00 -23.13
C ALA A 19 32.33 14.47 -22.95
N PRO A 20 33.57 13.98 -23.07
CA PRO A 20 33.85 12.55 -22.88
C PRO A 20 33.51 12.12 -21.46
N LYS A 21 33.27 10.82 -21.30
CA LYS A 21 33.14 10.19 -19.98
C LYS A 21 34.24 9.17 -19.77
N GLU A 22 34.77 9.14 -18.56
CA GLU A 22 35.79 8.20 -18.13
C GLU A 22 35.19 7.29 -17.06
N GLU A 23 35.22 5.97 -17.28
CA GLU A 23 34.77 4.99 -16.26
C GLU A 23 35.98 4.33 -15.62
N THR A 24 36.19 4.61 -14.34
CA THR A 24 37.27 4.07 -13.51
C THR A 24 36.67 3.02 -12.58
N ILE A 25 37.07 1.77 -12.77
CA ILE A 25 36.73 0.69 -11.85
C ILE A 25 37.74 0.71 -10.71
N ILE A 26 37.27 0.88 -9.48
CA ILE A 26 38.11 0.88 -8.28
C ILE A 26 37.88 -0.42 -7.52
N GLU A 27 38.94 -1.23 -7.39
CA GLU A 27 38.90 -2.44 -6.59
C GLU A 27 39.15 -2.12 -5.12
N VAL A 28 38.18 -2.47 -4.28
CA VAL A 28 38.17 -2.19 -2.85
C VAL A 28 38.35 -3.48 -2.07
N GLU A 29 39.24 -3.47 -1.08
CA GLU A 29 39.43 -4.62 -0.20
C GLU A 29 38.39 -4.66 0.91
N LEU A 30 38.04 -5.86 1.36
CA LEU A 30 37.24 -6.06 2.56
C LEU A 30 38.08 -5.76 3.81
N THR A 31 37.51 -5.02 4.76
CA THR A 31 38.10 -4.82 6.09
C THR A 31 38.12 -6.13 6.87
N ASN A 32 38.92 -6.22 7.92
CA ASN A 32 38.99 -7.42 8.78
C ASN A 32 37.62 -7.75 9.40
N ILE A 33 36.86 -6.71 9.76
CA ILE A 33 35.48 -6.84 10.23
C ILE A 33 34.60 -7.44 9.13
N GLN A 34 34.65 -6.91 7.91
CA GLN A 34 33.89 -7.47 6.79
C GLN A 34 34.29 -8.92 6.48
N LYS A 35 35.58 -9.25 6.49
CA LYS A 35 36.07 -10.63 6.29
C LYS A 35 35.49 -11.59 7.33
N LYS A 36 35.47 -11.19 8.62
CA LYS A 36 34.86 -11.95 9.72
C LYS A 36 33.37 -12.22 9.47
N TYR A 37 32.59 -11.19 9.13
CA TYR A 37 31.17 -11.35 8.82
C TYR A 37 30.91 -12.14 7.53
N TYR A 38 31.74 -11.95 6.50
CA TYR A 38 31.63 -12.66 5.23
C TYR A 38 31.87 -14.17 5.42
N ARG A 39 32.90 -14.56 6.19
CA ARG A 39 33.14 -15.95 6.59
C ARG A 39 31.95 -16.49 7.40
N ALA A 40 31.51 -15.78 8.44
CA ALA A 40 30.38 -16.21 9.28
C ALA A 40 29.07 -16.44 8.50
N ILE A 41 28.78 -15.63 7.46
CA ILE A 41 27.61 -15.81 6.58
C ILE A 41 27.72 -17.12 5.79
N LEU A 42 28.91 -17.43 5.26
CA LEU A 42 29.15 -18.68 4.54
C LEU A 42 29.04 -19.90 5.46
N GLU A 43 29.62 -19.81 6.67
CA GLU A 43 29.59 -20.87 7.67
C GLU A 43 28.16 -21.19 8.14
N LYS A 44 27.38 -20.15 8.47
CA LYS A 44 25.98 -20.32 8.92
C LYS A 44 25.11 -21.00 7.87
N ASN A 45 25.36 -20.71 6.59
CA ASN A 45 24.60 -21.25 5.47
C ASN A 45 25.25 -22.49 4.83
N PHE A 46 26.29 -23.05 5.47
CA PHE A 46 27.09 -24.16 4.93
C PHE A 46 26.25 -25.39 4.57
N THR A 47 25.24 -25.72 5.36
CA THR A 47 24.33 -26.85 5.11
C THR A 47 23.51 -26.69 3.83
N PHE A 48 23.21 -25.45 3.43
CA PHE A 48 22.53 -25.16 2.17
C PHE A 48 23.52 -25.07 1.00
N LEU A 49 24.71 -24.53 1.24
CA LEU A 49 25.78 -24.44 0.22
C LEU A 49 26.27 -25.84 -0.21
N SER A 50 26.47 -26.74 0.76
CA SER A 50 26.93 -28.11 0.52
C SER A 50 25.90 -29.03 -0.15
N LYS A 51 24.59 -28.73 -0.03
CA LYS A 51 23.50 -29.49 -0.68
C LYS A 51 23.30 -29.14 -2.16
N GLY A 52 23.96 -28.09 -2.67
CA GLY A 52 23.89 -27.67 -4.07
C GLY A 52 22.54 -27.08 -4.52
N GLY A 53 22.42 -26.79 -5.82
CA GLY A 53 21.30 -26.06 -6.44
C GLY A 53 19.97 -26.80 -6.67
N GLY A 54 19.52 -27.68 -5.75
CA GLY A 54 18.17 -28.29 -5.84
C GLY A 54 17.04 -27.26 -5.89
N GLN A 55 15.91 -27.55 -6.58
CA GLN A 55 14.82 -26.57 -6.77
C GLN A 55 14.32 -25.92 -5.46
N ALA A 56 14.26 -26.69 -4.38
CA ALA A 56 13.84 -26.20 -3.06
C ALA A 56 14.89 -25.32 -2.36
N ASN A 57 16.16 -25.35 -2.78
CA ASN A 57 17.28 -24.68 -2.12
C ASN A 57 17.66 -23.34 -2.78
N VAL A 58 17.17 -23.06 -3.99
CA VAL A 58 17.44 -21.80 -4.72
C VAL A 58 17.10 -20.54 -3.90
N PRO A 59 15.96 -20.46 -3.18
CA PRO A 59 15.66 -19.30 -2.34
C PRO A 59 16.71 -19.07 -1.24
N ASN A 60 17.28 -20.14 -0.67
CA ASN A 60 18.31 -20.03 0.36
C ASN A 60 19.62 -19.48 -0.23
N LEU A 61 20.02 -19.97 -1.42
CA LEU A 61 21.20 -19.46 -2.13
C LEU A 61 21.07 -17.97 -2.48
N LEU A 62 19.88 -17.55 -2.92
CA LEU A 62 19.57 -16.14 -3.20
C LEU A 62 19.63 -15.28 -1.92
N ASN A 63 19.15 -15.80 -0.79
CA ASN A 63 19.25 -15.11 0.49
C ASN A 63 20.71 -14.97 0.94
N THR A 64 21.52 -16.02 0.85
CA THR A 64 22.96 -15.98 1.16
C THR A 64 23.68 -14.97 0.26
N MET A 65 23.39 -14.99 -1.05
CA MET A 65 23.94 -14.01 -1.99
C MET A 65 23.57 -12.57 -1.62
N MET A 66 22.33 -12.34 -1.17
CA MET A 66 21.88 -11.03 -0.71
C MET A 66 22.58 -10.59 0.59
N GLU A 67 22.83 -11.52 1.52
CA GLU A 67 23.59 -11.25 2.75
C GLU A 67 25.05 -10.92 2.47
N LEU A 68 25.71 -11.67 1.57
CA LEU A 68 27.08 -11.36 1.14
C LEU A 68 27.15 -9.98 0.46
N ARG A 69 26.16 -9.65 -0.39
CA ARG A 69 26.06 -8.33 -1.02
C ARG A 69 25.92 -7.20 0.02
N LYS A 70 25.12 -7.40 1.06
CA LYS A 70 25.02 -6.45 2.19
C LYS A 70 26.37 -6.28 2.88
N CYS A 71 27.07 -7.38 3.15
CA CYS A 71 28.40 -7.37 3.80
C CYS A 71 29.44 -6.60 2.97
N CYS A 72 29.51 -6.81 1.66
CA CYS A 72 30.41 -6.09 0.76
C CYS A 72 30.16 -4.57 0.75
N ASN A 73 28.90 -4.15 0.89
CA ASN A 73 28.54 -2.74 0.97
C ASN A 73 28.87 -2.14 2.34
N HIS A 74 28.28 -2.68 3.40
CA HIS A 74 28.54 -2.25 4.78
C HIS A 74 28.03 -3.29 5.80
N PRO A 75 28.83 -3.71 6.81
CA PRO A 75 28.39 -4.65 7.83
C PRO A 75 27.12 -4.25 8.60
N TYR A 76 26.87 -2.95 8.81
CA TYR A 76 25.66 -2.47 9.53
C TYR A 76 24.34 -2.79 8.81
N LEU A 77 24.39 -3.21 7.54
CA LEU A 77 23.22 -3.73 6.84
C LEU A 77 22.79 -5.11 7.37
N ILE A 78 23.66 -5.80 8.11
CA ILE A 78 23.40 -7.07 8.81
C ILE A 78 22.83 -6.75 10.19
N ASN A 79 21.71 -7.39 10.53
CA ASN A 79 21.03 -7.14 11.79
C ASN A 79 21.91 -7.54 12.99
N GLY A 80 22.05 -6.63 13.97
CA GLY A 80 22.84 -6.85 15.17
C GLY A 80 24.36 -6.79 14.98
N ALA A 81 24.85 -6.50 13.77
CA ALA A 81 26.29 -6.35 13.52
C ALA A 81 26.82 -5.02 14.06
N GLU A 82 26.04 -3.94 13.94
CA GLU A 82 26.41 -2.59 14.40
C GLU A 82 26.73 -2.54 15.89
N GLU A 83 25.85 -3.08 16.75
CA GLU A 83 26.04 -3.13 18.20
C GLU A 83 27.34 -3.86 18.57
N LYS A 84 27.58 -5.03 17.97
CA LYS A 84 28.80 -5.81 18.21
C LYS A 84 30.06 -5.13 17.72
N ILE A 85 30.01 -4.50 16.55
CA ILE A 85 31.17 -3.75 16.02
C ILE A 85 31.50 -2.58 16.93
N LEU A 86 30.49 -1.86 17.42
CA LEU A 86 30.69 -0.76 18.36
C LEU A 86 31.26 -1.25 19.70
N GLU A 87 30.79 -2.39 20.21
CA GLU A 87 31.36 -3.01 21.42
C GLU A 87 32.84 -3.38 21.23
N GLU A 88 33.18 -4.12 20.17
CA GLU A 88 34.58 -4.48 19.86
C GLU A 88 35.45 -3.23 19.63
N PHE A 89 34.90 -2.17 19.03
CA PHE A 89 35.62 -0.92 18.80
C PHE A 89 35.86 -0.13 20.09
N LYS A 90 34.95 -0.21 21.09
CA LYS A 90 35.10 0.44 22.40
C LYS A 90 36.24 -0.16 23.22
N GLU A 91 36.54 -1.44 23.02
CA GLU A 91 37.64 -2.12 23.73
C GLU A 91 39.01 -1.63 23.26
N THR A 92 39.12 -1.18 22.01
CA THR A 92 40.38 -0.76 21.38
C THR A 92 40.54 0.75 21.26
N HIS A 93 39.45 1.53 21.29
CA HIS A 93 39.45 2.97 21.07
C HIS A 93 38.73 3.72 22.19
N ASN A 94 39.14 4.96 22.46
CA ASN A 94 38.53 5.78 23.52
C ASN A 94 37.08 6.16 23.17
N ALA A 95 36.13 5.63 23.94
CA ALA A 95 34.69 5.82 23.75
C ALA A 95 34.22 7.28 23.92
N ASP A 96 35.00 8.11 24.61
CA ASP A 96 34.66 9.52 24.88
C ASP A 96 35.03 10.47 23.71
N SER A 97 35.65 9.95 22.64
CA SER A 97 35.93 10.75 21.45
C SER A 97 34.63 11.13 20.74
N PRO A 98 34.40 12.40 20.39
CA PRO A 98 33.20 12.82 19.67
C PRO A 98 33.09 12.16 18.29
N ASP A 99 34.22 11.73 17.71
CA ASP A 99 34.29 11.07 16.41
C ASP A 99 34.28 9.53 16.51
N PHE A 100 34.11 8.97 17.72
CA PHE A 100 34.19 7.53 17.95
C PHE A 100 33.23 6.73 17.05
N GLN A 101 31.96 7.14 16.98
CA GLN A 101 30.95 6.47 16.15
C GLN A 101 31.25 6.60 14.66
N LEU A 102 31.71 7.77 14.23
CA LEU A 102 32.10 8.03 12.83
C LEU A 102 33.26 7.12 12.41
N GLN A 103 34.29 7.04 13.26
CA GLN A 103 35.47 6.22 13.00
C GLN A 103 35.12 4.73 12.96
N ALA A 104 34.30 4.26 13.90
CA ALA A 104 33.82 2.88 13.92
C ALA A 104 33.06 2.53 12.63
N MET A 105 32.18 3.43 12.17
CA MET A 105 31.43 3.25 10.94
C MET A 105 32.34 3.24 9.70
N ILE A 106 33.26 4.19 9.58
CA ILE A 106 34.19 4.27 8.44
C ILE A 106 35.08 3.03 8.38
N GLN A 107 35.71 2.65 9.49
CA GLN A 107 36.64 1.52 9.55
C GLN A 107 35.94 0.16 9.41
N ALA A 108 34.63 0.11 9.65
CA ALA A 108 33.86 -1.12 9.46
C ALA A 108 33.78 -1.55 7.98
N ALA A 109 33.86 -0.65 7.00
CA ALA A 109 33.64 -0.99 5.60
C ALA A 109 34.66 -0.35 4.63
N GLY A 110 35.32 -1.16 3.81
CA GLY A 110 36.37 -0.69 2.90
C GLY A 110 35.85 0.32 1.86
N LYS A 111 34.62 0.16 1.37
CA LYS A 111 33.99 1.13 0.46
C LYS A 111 33.78 2.48 1.13
N LEU A 112 33.44 2.50 2.42
CA LEU A 112 33.25 3.75 3.15
C LEU A 112 34.59 4.42 3.48
N VAL A 113 35.64 3.65 3.79
CA VAL A 113 37.03 4.15 3.87
C VAL A 113 37.43 4.86 2.57
N LEU A 114 37.13 4.25 1.42
CA LEU A 114 37.42 4.85 0.12
C LEU A 114 36.64 6.15 -0.11
N ILE A 115 35.34 6.15 0.19
CA ILE A 115 34.48 7.34 0.10
C ILE A 115 35.03 8.47 0.99
N ASP A 116 35.48 8.15 2.20
CA ASP A 116 36.02 9.12 3.14
C ASP A 116 37.31 9.78 2.65
N LYS A 117 38.12 9.07 1.86
CA LYS A 117 39.31 9.62 1.22
C LYS A 117 39.02 10.33 -0.11
N LEU A 118 38.03 9.84 -0.87
CA LEU A 118 37.71 10.34 -2.21
C LEU A 118 36.90 11.65 -2.18
N LEU A 119 35.90 11.76 -1.30
CA LEU A 119 35.03 12.94 -1.23
C LEU A 119 35.77 14.24 -0.89
N PRO A 120 36.73 14.29 0.07
CA PRO A 120 37.52 15.50 0.33
C PRO A 120 38.29 15.97 -0.90
N LYS A 121 38.91 15.04 -1.64
CA LYS A 121 39.64 15.35 -2.88
C LYS A 121 38.72 15.92 -3.95
N LEU A 122 37.53 15.34 -4.13
CA LEU A 122 36.54 15.83 -5.08
C LEU A 122 35.98 17.20 -4.69
N LYS A 123 35.76 17.44 -3.39
CA LYS A 123 35.31 18.74 -2.87
C LYS A 123 36.37 19.82 -3.06
N ALA A 124 37.63 19.51 -2.77
CA ALA A 124 38.76 20.42 -3.01
C ALA A 124 38.91 20.76 -4.51
N GLY A 125 38.60 19.80 -5.39
CA GLY A 125 38.54 20.01 -6.85
C GLY A 125 37.28 20.74 -7.35
N GLY A 126 36.32 21.08 -6.48
CA GLY A 126 35.07 21.76 -6.88
C GLY A 126 34.12 20.90 -7.72
N HIS A 127 34.22 19.57 -7.60
CA HIS A 127 33.35 18.63 -8.28
C HIS A 127 32.01 18.46 -7.55
N ARG A 128 30.94 18.14 -8.28
CA ARG A 128 29.63 17.79 -7.71
C ARG A 128 29.37 16.30 -7.94
N VAL A 129 28.99 15.60 -6.89
CA VAL A 129 29.05 14.13 -6.84
C VAL A 129 27.65 13.52 -6.74
N LEU A 130 27.33 12.60 -7.65
CA LEU A 130 26.17 11.71 -7.52
C LEU A 130 26.64 10.38 -6.93
N ILE A 131 25.95 9.84 -5.93
CA ILE A 131 26.22 8.50 -5.39
C ILE A 131 24.99 7.63 -5.60
N PHE A 132 25.16 6.56 -6.39
CA PHE A 132 24.12 5.58 -6.64
C PHE A 132 24.33 4.32 -5.80
N SER A 133 23.26 3.87 -5.15
CA SER A 133 23.22 2.54 -4.52
C SER A 133 21.90 1.84 -4.80
N GLN A 134 21.91 0.50 -4.86
CA GLN A 134 20.71 -0.30 -4.99
C GLN A 134 19.94 -0.41 -3.67
N MET A 135 20.64 -0.43 -2.54
CA MET A 135 20.03 -0.65 -1.22
C MET A 135 19.68 0.69 -0.56
N VAL A 136 18.40 0.95 -0.32
CA VAL A 136 17.95 2.17 0.38
C VAL A 136 18.60 2.30 1.76
N ARG A 137 18.75 1.19 2.50
CA ARG A 137 19.46 1.19 3.79
C ARG A 137 20.93 1.57 3.70
N CYS A 138 21.58 1.37 2.55
CA CYS A 138 22.95 1.83 2.35
C CYS A 138 23.00 3.35 2.18
N LEU A 139 21.97 3.94 1.57
CA LEU A 139 21.82 5.40 1.51
C LEU A 139 21.58 6.00 2.89
N ASP A 140 20.87 5.31 3.79
CA ASP A 140 20.71 5.73 5.20
C ASP A 140 22.09 5.85 5.88
N ILE A 141 22.98 4.85 5.72
CA ILE A 141 24.33 4.87 6.30
C ILE A 141 25.19 6.00 5.70
N LEU A 142 25.11 6.19 4.37
CA LEU A 142 25.83 7.28 3.71
C LEU A 142 25.30 8.66 4.13
N GLU A 143 24.00 8.78 4.37
CA GLU A 143 23.37 9.99 4.89
C GLU A 143 23.92 10.35 6.27
N ASP A 144 23.97 9.39 7.19
CA ASP A 144 24.56 9.58 8.53
C ASP A 144 26.03 10.01 8.44
N TYR A 145 26.81 9.37 7.55
CA TYR A 145 28.20 9.75 7.28
C TYR A 145 28.33 11.20 6.78
N LEU A 146 27.51 11.62 5.81
CA LEU A 146 27.55 12.97 5.25
C LEU A 146 27.13 14.03 6.27
N ILE A 147 26.16 13.73 7.13
CA ILE A 147 25.73 14.61 8.23
C ILE A 147 26.89 14.83 9.20
N GLN A 148 27.55 13.76 9.64
CA GLN A 148 28.66 13.84 10.60
C GLN A 148 29.88 14.57 10.01
N ARG A 149 30.19 14.34 8.73
CA ARG A 149 31.25 15.08 7.99
C ARG A 149 30.83 16.49 7.53
N ARG A 150 29.59 16.91 7.81
CA ARG A 150 29.01 18.22 7.43
C ARG A 150 29.09 18.52 5.93
N TYR A 151 28.81 17.51 5.10
CA TYR A 151 28.68 17.69 3.66
C TYR A 151 27.21 17.99 3.30
N PRO A 152 26.88 19.15 2.71
CA PRO A 152 25.53 19.43 2.24
C PRO A 152 25.13 18.45 1.12
N TYR A 153 24.00 17.79 1.29
CA TYR A 153 23.54 16.76 0.35
C TYR A 153 22.03 16.87 0.06
N GLU A 154 21.60 16.15 -0.98
CA GLU A 154 20.20 15.88 -1.30
C GLU A 154 20.01 14.37 -1.50
N ARG A 155 18.78 13.88 -1.28
CA ARG A 155 18.47 12.45 -1.38
C ARG A 155 17.18 12.20 -2.14
N ILE A 156 17.22 11.27 -3.10
CA ILE A 156 16.04 10.75 -3.78
C ILE A 156 16.06 9.22 -3.75
N ASP A 157 15.01 8.67 -3.14
CA ASP A 157 14.67 7.25 -3.20
C ASP A 157 13.19 7.07 -3.57
N GLY A 158 12.72 5.81 -3.57
CA GLY A 158 11.33 5.47 -3.92
C GLY A 158 10.27 6.02 -2.96
N ARG A 159 10.65 6.53 -1.78
CA ARG A 159 9.71 7.05 -0.76
C ARG A 159 9.42 8.54 -0.96
N VAL A 160 10.24 9.25 -1.73
CA VAL A 160 10.11 10.71 -1.95
C VAL A 160 8.99 11.02 -2.95
N ARG A 161 7.98 11.79 -2.50
CA ARG A 161 6.87 12.28 -3.33
C ARG A 161 7.37 13.17 -4.48
N GLY A 162 6.64 13.18 -5.60
CA GLY A 162 7.04 13.87 -6.84
C GLY A 162 7.41 15.35 -6.67
N ASN A 163 6.63 16.13 -5.90
CA ASN A 163 6.90 17.56 -5.71
C ASN A 163 8.21 17.82 -4.94
N LEU A 164 8.46 17.04 -3.88
CA LEU A 164 9.69 17.12 -3.10
C LEU A 164 10.91 16.66 -3.91
N ARG A 165 10.72 15.68 -4.79
CA ARG A 165 11.74 15.22 -5.73
C ARG A 165 12.20 16.35 -6.65
N GLN A 166 11.27 17.08 -7.26
CA GLN A 166 11.61 18.19 -8.15
C GLN A 166 12.32 19.31 -7.38
N ALA A 167 11.82 19.67 -6.19
CA ALA A 167 12.46 20.68 -5.35
C ALA A 167 13.92 20.32 -4.98
N ALA A 168 14.22 19.05 -4.69
CA ALA A 168 15.58 18.58 -4.44
C ALA A 168 16.48 18.68 -5.69
N ILE A 169 15.94 18.31 -6.87
CA ILE A 169 16.64 18.45 -8.15
C ILE A 169 16.96 19.92 -8.44
N ASP A 170 16.00 20.81 -8.24
CA ASP A 170 16.15 22.24 -8.50
C ASP A 170 17.20 22.84 -7.56
N ARG A 171 17.15 22.51 -6.25
CA ARG A 171 18.15 22.97 -5.27
C ARG A 171 19.57 22.53 -5.64
N PHE A 172 19.76 21.29 -6.09
CA PHE A 172 21.07 20.80 -6.51
C PHE A 172 21.55 21.38 -7.85
N SER A 173 20.62 21.61 -8.79
CA SER A 173 20.93 22.06 -10.14
C SER A 173 21.15 23.58 -10.24
N LYS A 174 20.84 24.34 -9.18
CA LYS A 174 21.15 25.76 -9.10
C LYS A 174 22.65 26.03 -9.36
N PRO A 175 23.00 27.05 -10.15
CA PRO A 175 24.40 27.41 -10.41
C PRO A 175 25.18 27.68 -9.12
N ASP A 176 24.55 28.38 -8.18
CA ASP A 176 25.05 28.77 -6.86
C ASP A 176 24.73 27.77 -5.75
N SER A 177 24.33 26.53 -6.11
CA SER A 177 24.03 25.49 -5.12
C SER A 177 25.24 25.17 -4.24
N ASP A 178 25.00 25.11 -2.93
CA ASP A 178 25.93 24.64 -1.90
C ASP A 178 25.95 23.11 -1.78
N ARG A 179 25.05 22.41 -2.49
CA ARG A 179 24.89 20.97 -2.42
C ARG A 179 26.03 20.26 -3.16
N PHE A 180 26.83 19.54 -2.38
CA PHE A 180 28.01 18.83 -2.87
C PHE A 180 27.65 17.41 -3.34
N VAL A 181 26.83 16.68 -2.57
CA VAL A 181 26.50 15.27 -2.84
C VAL A 181 25.01 15.11 -3.14
N PHE A 182 24.67 14.25 -4.11
CA PHE A 182 23.30 13.79 -4.34
C PHE A 182 23.23 12.26 -4.20
N LEU A 183 22.53 11.78 -3.17
CA LEU A 183 22.26 10.37 -2.92
C LEU A 183 21.05 9.88 -3.74
N LEU A 184 21.24 8.84 -4.54
CA LEU A 184 20.23 8.32 -5.46
C LEU A 184 20.12 6.80 -5.33
N CYS A 185 18.89 6.30 -5.19
CA CYS A 185 18.67 4.87 -5.43
C CYS A 185 18.73 4.60 -6.95
N THR A 186 19.47 3.58 -7.39
CA THR A 186 19.67 3.31 -8.83
C THR A 186 18.35 3.15 -9.60
N ARG A 187 17.35 2.47 -9.01
CA ARG A 187 16.02 2.34 -9.62
C ARG A 187 15.25 3.66 -9.67
N ALA A 188 15.27 4.43 -8.58
CA ALA A 188 14.59 5.74 -8.53
C ALA A 188 15.25 6.77 -9.45
N GLY A 189 16.58 6.72 -9.58
CA GLY A 189 17.37 7.51 -10.52
C GLY A 189 17.15 7.14 -11.98
N GLY A 190 16.73 5.90 -12.27
CA GLY A 190 16.37 5.43 -13.61
C GLY A 190 15.11 6.10 -14.21
N LEU A 191 14.32 6.82 -13.40
CA LEU A 191 13.02 7.41 -13.79
C LEU A 191 13.10 8.67 -14.69
N GLY A 192 14.21 8.88 -15.41
CA GLY A 192 14.27 9.90 -16.46
C GLY A 192 14.73 11.30 -16.03
N ILE A 193 15.19 11.50 -14.79
CA ILE A 193 15.65 12.82 -14.28
C ILE A 193 16.92 13.32 -15.00
N ASN A 194 17.20 14.62 -14.93
CA ASN A 194 18.40 15.23 -15.51
C ASN A 194 19.21 15.92 -14.42
N LEU A 195 20.48 15.56 -14.27
CA LEU A 195 21.38 16.06 -13.22
C LEU A 195 22.74 16.45 -13.84
N THR A 196 22.71 17.25 -14.91
CA THR A 196 23.91 17.74 -15.61
C THR A 196 24.77 18.69 -14.76
N ALA A 197 24.26 19.17 -13.62
CA ALA A 197 25.04 19.94 -12.67
C ALA A 197 26.16 19.13 -11.99
N ALA A 198 26.04 17.80 -11.94
CA ALA A 198 27.09 16.92 -11.44
C ALA A 198 28.01 16.45 -12.56
N ASP A 199 29.31 16.45 -12.28
CA ASP A 199 30.37 15.96 -13.17
C ASP A 199 30.99 14.65 -12.70
N THR A 200 30.71 14.23 -11.46
CA THR A 200 31.22 12.98 -10.91
C THR A 200 30.07 12.05 -10.51
N CYS A 201 30.16 10.78 -10.89
CA CYS A 201 29.18 9.74 -10.58
C CYS A 201 29.86 8.56 -9.90
N ILE A 202 29.47 8.23 -8.67
CA ILE A 202 29.96 7.08 -7.93
C ILE A 202 28.88 6.00 -7.94
N ILE A 203 29.18 4.83 -8.46
CA ILE A 203 28.35 3.64 -8.35
C ILE A 203 28.89 2.85 -7.15
N PHE A 204 28.18 2.93 -6.03
CA PHE A 204 28.60 2.31 -4.77
C PHE A 204 28.46 0.79 -4.82
N ASP A 205 27.40 0.30 -5.45
CA ASP A 205 27.19 -1.13 -5.71
C ASP A 205 26.50 -1.35 -7.06
N SER A 206 27.03 -2.28 -7.84
CA SER A 206 26.60 -2.50 -9.22
C SER A 206 25.31 -3.33 -9.29
N ASP A 207 24.44 -3.03 -10.25
CA ASP A 207 23.27 -3.88 -10.51
C ASP A 207 23.65 -5.15 -11.26
N TRP A 208 22.85 -6.21 -11.09
CA TRP A 208 22.97 -7.40 -11.93
C TRP A 208 22.74 -7.08 -13.41
N ASN A 209 21.80 -6.16 -13.70
CA ASN A 209 21.57 -5.69 -15.05
C ASN A 209 22.44 -4.45 -15.32
N PRO A 210 23.50 -4.56 -16.15
CA PRO A 210 24.40 -3.44 -16.44
C PRO A 210 23.70 -2.26 -17.12
N GLN A 211 22.53 -2.48 -17.74
CA GLN A 211 21.73 -1.41 -18.32
C GLN A 211 21.21 -0.42 -17.26
N ASN A 212 20.91 -0.89 -16.04
CA ASN A 212 20.46 -0.02 -14.96
C ASN A 212 21.55 0.97 -14.56
N ASP A 213 22.80 0.50 -14.49
CA ASP A 213 23.95 1.33 -14.17
C ASP A 213 24.27 2.31 -15.32
N LEU A 214 24.17 1.88 -16.57
CA LEU A 214 24.31 2.76 -17.74
C LEU A 214 23.23 3.87 -17.74
N GLN A 215 22.00 3.57 -17.32
CA GLN A 215 20.94 4.56 -17.19
C GLN A 215 21.18 5.54 -16.03
N ALA A 216 21.80 5.09 -14.95
CA ALA A 216 22.22 5.94 -13.83
C ALA A 216 23.34 6.90 -14.25
N GLN A 217 24.38 6.41 -14.95
CA GLN A 217 25.44 7.24 -15.54
C GLN A 217 24.85 8.29 -16.50
N ALA A 218 23.85 7.92 -17.30
CA ALA A 218 23.19 8.82 -18.23
C ALA A 218 22.37 9.94 -17.57
N ARG A 219 22.29 10.01 -16.22
CA ARG A 219 21.69 11.14 -15.49
C ARG A 219 22.58 12.38 -15.50
N CYS A 220 23.90 12.21 -15.44
CA CYS A 220 24.89 13.28 -15.52
C CYS A 220 25.58 13.32 -16.89
N HIS A 221 25.81 12.17 -17.55
CA HIS A 221 26.32 12.10 -18.93
C HIS A 221 25.18 12.22 -19.95
N ARG A 222 24.68 13.46 -20.08
CA ARG A 222 23.54 13.82 -20.92
C ARG A 222 23.77 15.16 -21.63
N ILE A 223 23.01 15.37 -22.70
CA ILE A 223 22.84 16.65 -23.39
C ILE A 223 22.67 17.78 -22.35
N GLY A 224 23.54 18.80 -22.44
CA GLY A 224 23.62 19.90 -21.48
C GLY A 224 24.75 19.80 -20.45
N GLN A 225 25.51 18.70 -20.42
CA GLN A 225 26.75 18.60 -19.65
C GLN A 225 27.89 19.31 -20.38
N SER A 226 28.59 20.20 -19.68
CA SER A 226 29.75 20.95 -20.19
C SER A 226 31.09 20.42 -19.66
N LYS A 227 31.09 19.75 -18.50
CA LYS A 227 32.29 19.19 -17.87
C LYS A 227 32.50 17.73 -18.25
N SER A 228 33.77 17.30 -18.30
CA SER A 228 34.12 15.88 -18.46
C SER A 228 33.57 15.06 -17.30
N VAL A 229 32.83 13.99 -17.61
CA VAL A 229 32.14 13.19 -16.57
C VAL A 229 33.04 12.05 -16.09
N LYS A 230 33.32 12.01 -14.79
CA LYS A 230 34.08 10.92 -14.15
C LYS A 230 33.12 9.93 -13.49
N ILE A 231 33.24 8.66 -13.83
CA ILE A 231 32.42 7.58 -13.25
C ILE A 231 33.34 6.68 -12.42
N TYR A 232 33.13 6.64 -11.12
CA TYR A 232 33.83 5.73 -10.22
C TYR A 232 32.92 4.56 -9.88
N ARG A 233 33.30 3.35 -10.28
CA ARG A 233 32.57 2.13 -9.93
C ARG A 233 33.34 1.39 -8.85
N LEU A 234 32.74 1.26 -7.68
CA LEU A 234 33.34 0.55 -6.56
C LEU A 234 33.01 -0.93 -6.66
N ILE A 235 34.02 -1.79 -6.67
CA ILE A 235 33.86 -3.24 -6.71
C ILE A 235 34.70 -3.85 -5.61
N THR A 236 34.09 -4.67 -4.76
CA THR A 236 34.84 -5.40 -3.75
C THR A 236 35.66 -6.53 -4.40
N ARG A 237 36.99 -6.50 -4.23
CA ARG A 237 37.92 -7.51 -4.74
C ARG A 237 37.70 -8.87 -4.08
N ASN A 238 38.08 -9.95 -4.79
CA ASN A 238 38.04 -11.34 -4.31
C ASN A 238 36.69 -11.75 -3.66
N SER A 239 35.62 -11.10 -4.10
CA SER A 239 34.28 -11.26 -3.56
C SER A 239 33.31 -11.68 -4.65
N TYR A 240 32.12 -12.08 -4.21
CA TYR A 240 30.99 -12.33 -5.08
C TYR A 240 30.69 -11.15 -6.04
N GLU A 241 30.93 -9.90 -5.63
CA GLU A 241 30.62 -8.71 -6.44
C GLU A 241 31.47 -8.60 -7.72
N ARG A 242 32.76 -8.96 -7.65
CA ARG A 242 33.67 -8.94 -8.81
C ARG A 242 33.19 -9.90 -9.90
N GLU A 243 32.90 -11.13 -9.51
CA GLU A 243 32.41 -12.17 -10.42
C GLU A 243 31.03 -11.82 -11.00
N MET A 244 30.16 -11.22 -10.19
CA MET A 244 28.89 -10.69 -10.68
C MET A 244 29.11 -9.65 -11.79
N PHE A 245 30.03 -8.71 -11.55
CA PHE A 245 30.36 -7.65 -12.51
C PHE A 245 30.97 -8.19 -13.80
N ASP A 246 31.86 -9.17 -13.73
CA ASP A 246 32.47 -9.78 -14.92
C ASP A 246 31.42 -10.49 -15.79
N LYS A 247 30.46 -11.22 -15.16
CA LYS A 247 29.33 -11.82 -15.89
C LYS A 247 28.39 -10.78 -16.51
N ALA A 248 28.07 -9.72 -15.76
CA ALA A 248 27.24 -8.62 -16.27
C ALA A 248 27.92 -7.92 -17.46
N SER A 249 29.23 -7.70 -17.38
CA SER A 249 30.04 -7.10 -18.43
C SER A 249 30.10 -7.98 -19.68
N LEU A 250 30.25 -9.30 -19.52
CA LEU A 250 30.20 -10.25 -20.64
C LEU A 250 28.82 -10.21 -21.34
N LYS A 251 27.73 -10.13 -20.56
CA LYS A 251 26.37 -10.03 -21.09
C LYS A 251 26.15 -8.74 -21.88
N LEU A 252 26.65 -7.61 -21.38
CA LEU A 252 26.61 -6.33 -22.11
C LEU A 252 27.46 -6.36 -23.38
N GLY A 253 28.63 -7.00 -23.32
CA GLY A 253 29.52 -7.19 -24.46
C GLY A 253 28.85 -8.01 -25.57
N LEU A 254 28.18 -9.10 -25.20
CA LEU A 254 27.42 -9.94 -26.12
C LEU A 254 26.24 -9.19 -26.75
N ASP A 255 25.49 -8.40 -25.97
CA ASP A 255 24.42 -7.54 -26.48
C ASP A 255 24.95 -6.55 -27.53
N LYS A 256 26.08 -5.89 -27.25
CA LYS A 256 26.75 -5.01 -28.23
C LYS A 256 27.22 -5.77 -29.47
N ALA A 257 27.80 -6.96 -29.29
CA ALA A 257 28.31 -7.79 -30.39
C ALA A 257 27.18 -8.31 -31.29
N VAL A 258 26.08 -8.80 -30.72
CA VAL A 258 24.88 -9.25 -31.47
C VAL A 258 24.24 -8.08 -32.23
N LEU A 259 24.16 -6.91 -31.58
CA LEU A 259 23.61 -5.72 -32.20
C LEU A 259 24.53 -5.09 -33.26
N GLN A 260 25.84 -5.37 -33.23
CA GLN A 260 26.82 -4.99 -34.26
C GLN A 260 26.91 -6.03 -35.39
N SER A 261 26.81 -7.32 -35.06
CA SER A 261 26.85 -8.45 -36.00
C SER A 261 25.56 -8.62 -36.81
N MET A 262 24.49 -7.89 -36.49
CA MET A 262 23.31 -7.72 -37.36
C MET A 262 23.63 -7.02 -38.72
N SER A 263 24.91 -6.71 -39.00
CA SER A 263 25.41 -6.43 -40.36
C SER A 263 25.83 -7.69 -41.15
N GLY A 264 25.69 -8.89 -40.57
CA GLY A 264 25.93 -10.17 -41.25
C GLY A 264 25.65 -11.38 -40.34
N ARG A 265 24.52 -12.06 -40.61
CA ARG A 265 24.02 -13.35 -40.06
C ARG A 265 23.18 -13.32 -38.77
N GLU A 266 22.27 -14.29 -38.73
CA GLU A 266 20.97 -14.27 -38.05
C GLU A 266 20.95 -14.81 -36.61
N SER A 267 19.98 -14.29 -35.86
CA SER A 267 19.23 -14.88 -34.74
C SER A 267 19.93 -15.25 -33.42
N ALA A 268 19.71 -14.40 -32.40
CA ALA A 268 19.33 -14.83 -31.05
C ALA A 268 18.77 -13.63 -30.24
N ALA A 269 17.45 -13.47 -30.25
CA ALA A 269 16.76 -12.60 -29.30
C ALA A 269 16.38 -13.45 -28.08
N ASN A 270 17.14 -13.32 -26.99
CA ASN A 270 16.71 -13.83 -25.69
C ASN A 270 16.69 -12.68 -24.69
N GLY A 271 15.52 -12.45 -24.10
CA GLY A 271 15.31 -11.50 -23.02
C GLY A 271 16.21 -11.80 -21.82
N VAL A 272 16.25 -10.86 -20.88
CA VAL A 272 17.07 -10.93 -19.66
C VAL A 272 16.67 -12.16 -18.83
N GLN A 273 17.29 -13.32 -19.08
CA GLN A 273 17.17 -14.49 -18.23
C GLN A 273 17.68 -14.16 -16.82
N GLN A 274 16.89 -14.52 -15.81
CA GLN A 274 17.36 -14.64 -14.43
C GLN A 274 18.52 -15.64 -14.39
N LEU A 275 19.48 -15.38 -13.49
CA LEU A 275 20.62 -16.25 -13.22
C LEU A 275 20.21 -17.72 -13.16
N SER A 276 20.88 -18.56 -13.95
CA SER A 276 20.69 -20.00 -13.83
C SER A 276 21.21 -20.48 -12.48
N LYS A 277 20.63 -21.58 -11.98
CA LYS A 277 20.98 -22.15 -10.66
C LYS A 277 22.47 -22.45 -10.55
N LYS A 278 23.05 -22.98 -11.64
CA LYS A 278 24.48 -23.29 -11.74
C LYS A 278 25.34 -22.03 -11.67
N GLU A 279 24.92 -20.95 -12.32
CA GLU A 279 25.65 -19.69 -12.26
C GLU A 279 25.68 -19.07 -10.87
N ILE A 280 24.59 -19.18 -10.09
CA ILE A 280 24.55 -18.70 -8.70
C ILE A 280 25.52 -19.50 -7.82
N GLU A 281 25.51 -20.82 -7.97
CA GLU A 281 26.40 -21.71 -7.22
C GLU A 281 27.88 -21.41 -7.54
N ASP A 282 28.22 -21.25 -8.82
CA ASP A 282 29.59 -20.93 -9.25
C ASP A 282 30.05 -19.58 -8.69
N LEU A 283 29.16 -18.57 -8.66
CA LEU A 283 29.47 -17.25 -8.09
C LEU A 283 29.76 -17.34 -6.59
N LEU A 284 28.94 -18.08 -5.84
CA LEU A 284 29.15 -18.28 -4.40
C LEU A 284 30.42 -19.06 -4.11
N ARG A 285 30.74 -20.07 -4.93
CA ARG A 285 31.95 -20.89 -4.81
C ARG A 285 33.22 -20.06 -4.98
N LYS A 286 33.26 -19.22 -6.01
CA LYS A 286 34.38 -18.31 -6.27
C LYS A 286 34.53 -17.23 -5.21
N GLY A 287 33.41 -16.66 -4.75
CA GLY A 287 33.42 -15.70 -3.64
C GLY A 287 33.89 -16.31 -2.31
N ALA A 288 33.56 -17.58 -2.04
CA ALA A 288 34.04 -18.31 -0.86
C ALA A 288 35.53 -18.69 -0.95
N TYR A 289 36.02 -18.94 -2.16
CA TYR A 289 37.45 -19.16 -2.41
C TYR A 289 38.27 -17.89 -2.16
N GLY A 290 37.84 -16.73 -2.70
CA GLY A 290 38.54 -15.45 -2.50
C GLY A 290 38.67 -15.06 -1.03
N ALA A 291 37.58 -15.17 -0.25
CA ALA A 291 37.58 -14.85 1.19
C ALA A 291 38.49 -15.73 2.07
N LEU A 292 38.91 -16.90 1.56
CA LEU A 292 39.76 -17.88 2.25
C LEU A 292 41.24 -17.78 1.85
N MET A 293 41.53 -17.21 0.67
CA MET A 293 42.89 -17.07 0.14
C MET A 293 43.51 -15.70 0.42
N ASP A 294 42.71 -14.70 0.80
CA ASP A 294 43.22 -13.39 1.19
C ASP A 294 43.94 -13.46 2.55
N GLU A 295 45.21 -13.06 2.55
CA GLU A 295 45.98 -12.83 3.77
C GLU A 295 45.29 -11.77 4.64
N GLU A 296 45.33 -11.95 5.97
CA GLU A 296 44.61 -11.08 6.92
C GLU A 296 45.11 -9.62 6.88
N ASP A 297 46.34 -9.40 6.40
CA ASP A 297 47.02 -8.10 6.43
C ASP A 297 46.63 -7.15 5.27
N GLU A 298 46.05 -7.65 4.18
CA GLU A 298 45.72 -6.84 2.99
C GLU A 298 44.62 -5.78 3.26
N GLY A 299 43.71 -6.06 4.19
CA GLY A 299 42.66 -5.12 4.60
C GLY A 299 43.22 -3.93 5.38
N SER A 300 44.18 -4.18 6.26
CA SER A 300 44.87 -3.14 7.04
C SER A 300 45.70 -2.24 6.14
N LYS A 301 46.47 -2.82 5.20
CA LYS A 301 47.25 -2.06 4.21
C LYS A 301 46.37 -1.11 3.39
N PHE A 302 45.20 -1.57 2.94
CA PHE A 302 44.26 -0.72 2.19
C PHE A 302 43.73 0.47 3.01
N CYS A 303 43.48 0.27 4.31
CA CYS A 303 43.07 1.36 5.20
C CYS A 303 44.17 2.41 5.39
N GLU A 304 45.44 2.03 5.32
CA GLU A 304 46.60 2.92 5.47
C GLU A 304 47.01 3.61 4.15
N GLU A 305 46.79 2.99 2.99
CA GLU A 305 47.17 3.52 1.68
C GLU A 305 46.48 4.87 1.37
N ASP A 306 47.22 5.82 0.78
CA ASP A 306 46.65 7.10 0.33
C ASP A 306 45.77 6.93 -0.91
N ILE A 307 44.81 7.84 -1.11
CA ILE A 307 43.87 7.80 -2.23
C ILE A 307 44.59 7.80 -3.58
N ASP A 308 45.70 8.52 -3.71
CA ASP A 308 46.47 8.56 -4.95
C ASP A 308 47.14 7.22 -5.25
N GLN A 309 47.58 6.50 -4.22
CA GLN A 309 48.16 5.16 -4.36
C GLN A 309 47.08 4.12 -4.71
N ILE A 310 45.90 4.22 -4.07
CA ILE A 310 44.75 3.36 -4.38
C ILE A 310 44.30 3.59 -5.82
N LEU A 311 44.19 4.85 -6.23
CA LEU A 311 43.83 5.22 -7.59
C LEU A 311 44.87 4.77 -8.61
N LEU A 312 46.17 4.76 -8.29
CA LEU A 312 47.22 4.34 -9.22
C LEU A 312 47.35 2.81 -9.35
N ARG A 313 47.30 2.08 -8.23
CA ARG A 313 47.58 0.64 -8.18
C ARG A 313 46.38 -0.24 -8.45
N ARG A 314 45.17 0.22 -8.09
CA ARG A 314 43.97 -0.63 -7.99
C ARG A 314 42.82 -0.11 -8.85
N THR A 315 43.12 0.75 -9.83
CA THR A 315 42.12 1.19 -10.80
C THR A 315 42.39 0.65 -12.18
N HIS A 316 41.30 0.25 -12.83
CA HIS A 316 41.29 0.01 -14.25
C HIS A 316 40.45 1.11 -14.89
N THR A 317 41.14 2.10 -15.47
CA THR A 317 40.48 3.16 -16.23
C THR A 317 40.10 2.65 -17.61
N ILE A 318 38.80 2.68 -17.91
CA ILE A 318 38.27 2.42 -19.24
C ILE A 318 37.89 3.79 -19.82
N THR A 319 38.81 4.35 -20.60
CA THR A 319 38.54 5.56 -21.40
C THR A 319 37.77 5.13 -22.65
N ILE A 320 36.50 5.56 -22.75
CA ILE A 320 35.70 5.33 -23.96
C ILE A 320 35.92 6.55 -24.86
N GLU A 321 36.94 6.48 -25.71
CA GLU A 321 37.22 7.53 -26.71
C GLU A 321 36.32 7.36 -27.95
N SER A 322 35.79 8.48 -28.45
CA SER A 322 34.85 8.54 -29.58
C SER A 322 35.54 8.61 -30.95
N GLU A 323 36.56 7.78 -31.21
CA GLU A 323 37.18 7.72 -32.54
C GLU A 323 36.61 6.58 -33.40
N GLY A 324 35.75 6.99 -34.35
CA GLY A 324 35.82 6.59 -35.75
C GLY A 324 35.86 5.10 -36.11
N LYS A 325 34.70 4.60 -36.62
CA LYS A 325 34.58 3.43 -37.51
C LYS A 325 35.41 2.19 -37.13
N GLY A 326 34.82 1.33 -36.30
CA GLY A 326 35.16 -0.09 -36.25
C GLY A 326 35.51 -0.57 -34.85
N SER A 327 34.72 -1.54 -34.38
CA SER A 327 34.96 -2.45 -33.26
C SER A 327 36.27 -2.26 -32.48
N THR A 328 36.27 -1.37 -31.49
CA THR A 328 37.23 -1.38 -30.37
C THR A 328 36.61 -2.14 -29.20
N PHE A 329 36.40 -3.44 -29.40
CA PHE A 329 36.37 -4.37 -28.27
C PHE A 329 37.79 -4.36 -27.71
N ALA A 330 38.02 -3.57 -26.65
CA ALA A 330 39.22 -3.72 -25.84
C ALA A 330 39.20 -5.16 -25.33
N LYS A 331 40.00 -6.00 -26.00
CA LYS A 331 40.28 -7.38 -25.63
C LYS A 331 40.99 -7.33 -24.29
N ALA A 332 40.23 -7.19 -23.21
CA ALA A 332 40.70 -7.53 -21.87
C ALA A 332 41.06 -9.01 -21.95
N SER A 333 42.35 -9.29 -22.09
CA SER A 333 42.90 -10.62 -21.97
C SER A 333 42.67 -11.07 -20.54
N PHE A 334 41.56 -11.75 -20.29
CA PHE A 334 41.38 -12.57 -19.10
C PHE A 334 42.33 -13.76 -19.24
N VAL A 335 43.60 -13.54 -18.93
CA VAL A 335 44.49 -14.62 -18.53
C VAL A 335 44.21 -14.82 -17.06
N ALA A 336 43.37 -15.80 -16.74
CA ALA A 336 43.38 -16.38 -15.41
C ALA A 336 44.82 -16.90 -15.19
N SER A 337 45.60 -16.17 -14.40
CA SER A 337 46.91 -16.61 -13.96
C SER A 337 46.71 -17.86 -13.12
N GLY A 338 46.77 -19.01 -13.77
CA GLY A 338 46.90 -20.29 -13.12
C GLY A 338 48.27 -20.37 -12.47
N ASN A 339 48.29 -20.57 -11.16
CA ASN A 339 49.28 -21.37 -10.46
C ASN A 339 48.83 -21.65 -9.00
N ARG A 340 48.35 -22.90 -8.79
CA ARG A 340 48.51 -23.85 -7.64
C ARG A 340 48.62 -23.28 -6.19
N THR A 341 47.94 -23.79 -5.14
CA THR A 341 47.52 -25.16 -4.75
C THR A 341 46.28 -25.24 -3.82
N ASP A 342 45.73 -26.47 -3.74
CA ASP A 342 44.89 -27.14 -2.72
C ASP A 342 43.36 -27.24 -2.86
N ILE A 343 42.66 -26.32 -3.54
CA ILE A 343 41.22 -26.51 -3.83
C ILE A 343 40.91 -26.05 -5.26
N SER A 344 40.56 -27.01 -6.14
CA SER A 344 40.04 -26.68 -7.47
C SER A 344 38.62 -26.13 -7.35
N LEU A 345 38.30 -25.03 -8.05
CA LEU A 345 36.95 -24.47 -8.11
C LEU A 345 35.93 -25.46 -8.72
N ASP A 346 36.39 -26.41 -9.53
CA ASP A 346 35.54 -27.41 -10.18
C ASP A 346 35.42 -28.72 -9.37
N ASP A 347 35.93 -28.75 -8.13
CA ASP A 347 35.88 -29.93 -7.27
C ASP A 347 34.44 -30.23 -6.80
N PRO A 348 33.89 -31.44 -7.07
CA PRO A 348 32.57 -31.85 -6.57
C PRO A 348 32.43 -31.78 -5.03
N ASN A 349 33.55 -31.90 -4.30
CA ASN A 349 33.60 -31.81 -2.85
C ASN A 349 34.18 -30.47 -2.35
N PHE A 350 34.12 -29.40 -3.17
CA PHE A 350 34.64 -28.07 -2.84
C PHE A 350 34.24 -27.63 -1.43
N TRP A 351 32.94 -27.70 -1.09
CA TRP A 351 32.44 -27.25 0.21
C TRP A 351 32.98 -28.09 1.38
N GLN A 352 33.21 -29.38 1.19
CA GLN A 352 33.82 -30.23 2.23
C GLN A 352 35.29 -29.85 2.48
N LYS A 353 36.04 -29.55 1.42
CA LYS A 353 37.43 -29.07 1.53
C LYS A 353 37.51 -27.66 2.12
N TRP A 354 36.56 -26.80 1.75
CA TRP A 354 36.42 -25.47 2.32
C TRP A 354 36.14 -25.54 3.82
N ALA A 355 35.19 -26.38 4.25
CA ALA A 355 34.89 -26.58 5.67
C ALA A 355 36.09 -27.10 6.48
N LYS A 356 36.87 -28.02 5.89
CA LYS A 356 38.10 -28.53 6.52
C LYS A 356 39.16 -27.43 6.70
N LYS A 357 39.30 -26.54 5.71
CA LYS A 357 40.25 -25.41 5.77
C LYS A 357 39.76 -24.26 6.67
N ALA A 358 38.44 -24.12 6.83
CA ALA A 358 37.81 -23.19 7.77
C ALA A 358 37.64 -23.77 9.19
N GLU A 359 38.23 -24.94 9.48
CA GLU A 359 38.16 -25.63 10.79
C GLU A 359 36.72 -25.85 11.31
N LEU A 360 35.75 -26.04 10.41
CA LEU A 360 34.36 -26.27 10.80
C LEU A 360 34.13 -27.71 11.27
N ASP A 361 33.57 -27.86 12.48
CA ASP A 361 33.07 -29.13 12.99
C ASP A 361 31.76 -29.52 12.29
N ILE A 362 31.89 -30.35 11.25
CA ILE A 362 30.79 -30.85 10.41
C ILE A 362 29.75 -31.61 11.26
N ASP A 363 30.17 -32.27 12.33
CA ASP A 363 29.28 -33.06 13.19
C ASP A 363 28.52 -32.17 14.19
N ALA A 364 29.14 -31.12 14.74
CA ALA A 364 28.46 -30.14 15.57
C ALA A 364 27.46 -29.25 14.78
N LEU A 365 27.74 -28.92 13.52
CA LEU A 365 26.83 -28.13 12.66
C LEU A 365 25.58 -28.93 12.25
N ASN A 366 25.73 -30.23 12.00
CA ASN A 366 24.61 -31.13 11.76
C ASN A 366 23.80 -31.38 13.05
N GLY A 367 24.45 -31.42 14.22
CA GLY A 367 23.81 -31.60 15.52
C GLY A 367 23.05 -30.37 16.05
N ARG A 368 23.59 -29.15 15.89
CA ARG A 368 22.97 -27.91 16.40
C ARG A 368 21.67 -27.53 15.68
N ASN A 369 21.53 -27.89 14.40
CA ASN A 369 20.31 -27.61 13.63
C ASN A 369 19.18 -28.63 13.85
N ASN A 370 19.45 -29.76 14.49
CA ASN A 370 18.41 -30.72 14.87
C ASN A 370 17.71 -30.35 16.19
N LEU A 371 18.29 -29.48 17.01
CA LEU A 371 17.78 -29.14 18.35
C LEU A 371 16.90 -27.87 18.41
N VAL A 372 16.62 -27.21 17.27
CA VAL A 372 15.68 -26.08 17.16
C VAL A 372 14.37 -26.50 16.47
N ILE A 373 14.15 -27.80 16.27
CA ILE A 373 12.94 -28.34 15.61
C ILE A 373 11.87 -28.83 16.62
N ASP A 374 12.11 -28.76 17.94
CA ASP A 374 11.15 -29.26 18.95
C ASP A 374 10.32 -28.18 19.66
N THR A 375 9.97 -27.10 18.95
CA THR A 375 8.70 -26.41 19.24
C THR A 375 7.92 -26.21 17.95
N PRO A 376 6.67 -26.71 17.85
CA PRO A 376 5.89 -26.61 16.63
C PRO A 376 5.51 -25.14 16.41
N ARG A 377 6.20 -24.48 15.49
CA ARG A 377 5.83 -23.16 15.01
C ARG A 377 4.48 -23.29 14.28
N VAL A 378 3.40 -22.89 14.94
CA VAL A 378 2.05 -22.88 14.36
C VAL A 378 1.99 -21.83 13.25
N ARG A 379 2.27 -22.27 12.01
CA ARG A 379 2.01 -21.51 10.79
C ARG A 379 0.82 -22.15 10.09
N LYS A 380 -0.26 -21.39 9.95
CA LYS A 380 -1.43 -21.76 9.15
C LYS A 380 -0.98 -21.99 7.71
N GLN A 381 -0.92 -23.25 7.29
CA GLN A 381 -0.64 -23.66 5.93
C GLN A 381 -1.87 -23.38 5.07
N THR A 382 -1.79 -22.41 4.16
CA THR A 382 -2.75 -22.27 3.07
C THR A 382 -2.50 -23.43 2.11
N ARG A 383 -3.49 -24.32 1.92
CA ARG A 383 -3.39 -25.46 1.01
C ARG A 383 -3.21 -24.96 -0.44
N LEU A 384 -2.11 -25.34 -1.05
CA LEU A 384 -1.95 -25.46 -2.49
C LEU A 384 -2.75 -26.69 -2.93
N TYR A 385 -3.65 -26.56 -3.90
CA TYR A 385 -4.36 -27.69 -4.52
C TYR A 385 -3.95 -27.73 -5.99
N SER A 386 -2.91 -28.50 -6.30
CA SER A 386 -2.55 -28.90 -7.67
C SER A 386 -1.46 -29.96 -7.59
N ALA A 387 -1.88 -31.19 -7.31
CA ALA A 387 -1.10 -32.40 -7.56
C ALA A 387 -2.06 -33.59 -7.60
N VAL A 388 -2.88 -33.68 -8.66
CA VAL A 388 -3.45 -34.95 -9.12
C VAL A 388 -3.68 -34.88 -10.63
N LYS A 389 -3.09 -35.86 -11.32
CA LYS A 389 -3.22 -36.26 -12.74
C LYS A 389 -2.32 -35.57 -13.76
N GLU A 390 -1.05 -35.95 -13.68
CA GLU A 390 -0.23 -36.20 -14.86
C GLU A 390 -0.04 -37.73 -14.89
N ASP A 391 -0.85 -38.39 -15.72
CA ASP A 391 -0.73 -39.81 -16.10
C ASP A 391 -1.54 -39.97 -17.39
N GLU A 392 -0.91 -39.66 -18.52
CA GLU A 392 -1.20 -40.23 -19.84
C GLU A 392 0.04 -39.97 -20.72
N LEU A 393 1.00 -40.88 -20.55
CA LEU A 393 2.18 -41.05 -21.37
C LEU A 393 1.80 -41.70 -22.71
N MET A 394 2.42 -41.17 -23.78
CA MET A 394 2.76 -41.86 -25.03
C MET A 394 1.66 -42.57 -25.82
N GLU A 395 1.34 -42.02 -26.99
CA GLU A 395 1.23 -42.84 -28.20
C GLU A 395 1.96 -42.15 -29.35
N PHE A 396 2.93 -42.87 -29.92
CA PHE A 396 3.72 -42.54 -31.09
C PHE A 396 2.87 -42.73 -32.37
N SER A 397 3.02 -41.85 -33.36
CA SER A 397 3.49 -42.26 -34.69
C SER A 397 3.94 -41.08 -35.54
N ASP A 398 5.12 -41.23 -36.12
CA ASP A 398 5.67 -40.46 -37.25
C ASP A 398 4.69 -40.29 -38.41
N LEU A 399 4.85 -39.21 -39.19
CA LEU A 399 5.17 -39.26 -40.63
C LEU A 399 5.36 -37.85 -41.21
N GLU A 400 6.46 -37.70 -41.95
CA GLU A 400 6.81 -36.60 -42.83
C GLU A 400 5.73 -36.34 -43.90
N SER A 401 5.51 -35.07 -44.28
CA SER A 401 5.35 -34.72 -45.70
C SER A 401 5.42 -33.22 -45.94
N ASP A 402 6.42 -32.85 -46.73
CA ASP A 402 6.71 -31.57 -47.34
C ASP A 402 5.67 -31.21 -48.44
N SER A 403 5.22 -29.96 -48.54
CA SER A 403 4.82 -29.36 -49.83
C SER A 403 4.57 -27.85 -49.75
N GLU A 404 5.15 -27.20 -50.75
CA GLU A 404 5.24 -25.79 -51.10
C GLU A 404 3.96 -25.14 -51.70
N GLU A 405 4.00 -23.80 -51.75
CA GLU A 405 3.33 -22.85 -52.68
C GLU A 405 1.81 -22.49 -52.66
N LYS A 406 1.55 -21.29 -52.08
CA LYS A 406 0.70 -20.14 -52.56
C LYS A 406 -0.81 -20.36 -52.86
N PRO A 407 -1.57 -19.32 -53.29
CA PRO A 407 -2.23 -18.32 -52.44
C PRO A 407 -3.76 -18.27 -52.66
N CYS A 408 -4.59 -17.94 -51.66
CA CYS A 408 -5.98 -17.57 -51.97
C CYS A 408 -6.65 -16.66 -50.93
N THR A 409 -6.96 -15.46 -51.39
CA THR A 409 -7.97 -14.54 -50.85
C THR A 409 -9.38 -15.14 -50.92
N LYS A 410 -10.12 -15.16 -49.79
CA LYS A 410 -11.59 -14.91 -49.64
C LYS A 410 -12.08 -15.31 -48.22
N PRO A 411 -13.31 -14.91 -47.83
CA PRO A 411 -13.62 -13.88 -46.83
C PRO A 411 -13.64 -14.40 -45.38
N ARG A 412 -13.42 -13.49 -44.41
CA ARG A 412 -13.58 -13.78 -42.97
C ARG A 412 -15.00 -14.30 -42.68
N ARG A 413 -15.11 -15.56 -42.24
CA ARG A 413 -16.31 -16.11 -41.61
C ARG A 413 -16.61 -15.35 -40.30
N PRO A 414 -17.89 -15.26 -39.87
CA PRO A 414 -18.25 -14.65 -38.60
C PRO A 414 -17.58 -15.43 -37.48
N GLN A 415 -16.79 -14.74 -36.67
CA GLN A 415 -16.04 -15.34 -35.59
C GLN A 415 -17.01 -15.87 -34.53
N ASP A 416 -16.81 -17.13 -34.17
CA ASP A 416 -17.60 -17.88 -33.20
C ASP A 416 -17.72 -17.10 -31.88
N ARG A 417 -18.96 -16.88 -31.42
CA ARG A 417 -19.31 -16.09 -30.21
C ARG A 417 -19.02 -16.86 -28.90
N SER A 418 -18.32 -17.98 -28.98
CA SER A 418 -18.14 -18.99 -27.93
C SER A 418 -16.89 -18.79 -27.05
N GLN A 419 -16.16 -17.68 -27.19
CA GLN A 419 -14.98 -17.37 -26.36
C GLN A 419 -15.28 -16.19 -25.43
N GLY A 420 -15.21 -16.44 -24.11
CA GLY A 420 -15.41 -15.46 -23.04
C GLY A 420 -14.43 -14.28 -23.09
N TYR A 421 -14.53 -13.35 -22.13
CA TYR A 421 -13.71 -12.13 -22.12
C TYR A 421 -12.38 -12.34 -21.40
N ALA A 422 -11.31 -11.74 -21.95
CA ALA A 422 -9.99 -11.82 -21.34
C ALA A 422 -9.94 -11.02 -20.03
N ARG A 423 -9.13 -11.45 -19.05
CA ARG A 423 -8.99 -10.78 -17.76
C ARG A 423 -8.70 -9.28 -17.88
N SER A 424 -7.83 -8.90 -18.81
CA SER A 424 -7.47 -7.50 -19.02
C SER A 424 -8.64 -6.62 -19.48
N GLU A 425 -9.59 -7.19 -20.24
CA GLU A 425 -10.78 -6.49 -20.73
C GLU A 425 -11.80 -6.33 -19.60
N CYS A 426 -12.07 -7.41 -18.86
CA CYS A 426 -12.96 -7.38 -17.70
C CYS A 426 -12.49 -6.36 -16.65
N PHE A 427 -11.18 -6.31 -16.37
CA PHE A 427 -10.61 -5.35 -15.43
C PHE A 427 -10.75 -3.90 -15.89
N ARG A 428 -10.59 -3.63 -17.20
CA ARG A 428 -10.79 -2.29 -17.78
C ARG A 428 -12.25 -1.87 -17.70
N VAL A 429 -13.19 -2.78 -17.97
CA VAL A 429 -14.62 -2.50 -17.82
C VAL A 429 -14.98 -2.26 -16.36
N GLU A 430 -14.54 -3.12 -15.43
CA GLU A 430 -14.74 -2.95 -13.99
C GLU A 430 -14.21 -1.59 -13.51
N LYS A 431 -13.00 -1.22 -13.90
CA LYS A 431 -12.41 0.06 -13.51
C LYS A 431 -13.24 1.25 -13.98
N ASN A 432 -13.67 1.25 -15.24
CA ASN A 432 -14.47 2.35 -15.78
C ASN A 432 -15.92 2.34 -15.22
N LEU A 433 -16.46 1.18 -14.85
CA LEU A 433 -17.72 1.06 -14.11
C LEU A 433 -17.64 1.76 -12.74
N LEU A 434 -16.49 1.71 -12.05
CA LEU A 434 -16.28 2.42 -10.77
C LEU A 434 -16.08 3.93 -10.92
N VAL A 435 -15.83 4.41 -12.14
CA VAL A 435 -15.65 5.83 -12.47
C VAL A 435 -16.98 6.46 -12.90
N TYR A 436 -17.68 5.85 -13.86
CA TYR A 436 -18.88 6.42 -14.49
C TYR A 436 -20.21 5.85 -13.95
N GLY A 437 -20.18 4.64 -13.37
CA GLY A 437 -21.36 3.97 -12.85
C GLY A 437 -22.16 3.22 -13.92
N TRP A 438 -23.30 2.66 -13.50
CA TRP A 438 -24.17 1.84 -14.35
C TRP A 438 -24.92 2.68 -15.39
N GLY A 439 -24.97 2.22 -16.65
CA GLY A 439 -25.71 2.87 -17.74
C GLY A 439 -24.93 3.90 -18.56
N ARG A 440 -23.65 4.16 -18.25
CA ARG A 440 -22.76 5.07 -18.99
C ARG A 440 -21.84 4.29 -19.95
N TRP A 441 -22.45 3.53 -20.86
CA TRP A 441 -21.71 2.58 -21.72
C TRP A 441 -20.79 3.26 -22.72
N THR A 442 -21.23 4.36 -23.32
CA THR A 442 -20.46 5.20 -24.25
C THR A 442 -19.20 5.76 -23.60
N ASP A 443 -19.28 6.23 -22.36
CA ASP A 443 -18.13 6.71 -21.60
C ASP A 443 -17.17 5.58 -21.24
N ILE A 444 -17.69 4.43 -20.80
CA ILE A 444 -16.88 3.25 -20.51
C ILE A 444 -16.15 2.75 -21.77
N LEU A 445 -16.79 2.84 -22.95
CA LEU A 445 -16.20 2.48 -24.24
C LEU A 445 -15.09 3.44 -24.66
N SER A 446 -15.37 4.74 -24.66
CA SER A 446 -14.43 5.78 -25.12
C SER A 446 -13.16 5.85 -24.24
N HIS A 447 -13.28 5.57 -22.94
CA HIS A 447 -12.16 5.68 -22.00
C HIS A 447 -11.42 4.35 -21.73
N GLY A 448 -11.95 3.19 -22.12
CA GLY A 448 -11.37 1.88 -21.77
C GLY A 448 -10.24 1.35 -22.68
N ARG A 449 -9.98 2.00 -23.82
CA ARG A 449 -8.88 1.68 -24.78
C ARG A 449 -8.74 0.18 -25.08
N TYR A 450 -9.83 -0.49 -25.42
CA TYR A 450 -9.85 -1.95 -25.56
C TYR A 450 -9.03 -2.46 -26.75
N LYS A 451 -8.35 -3.60 -26.59
CA LYS A 451 -7.59 -4.26 -27.67
C LYS A 451 -8.53 -4.86 -28.72
N ARG A 452 -9.66 -5.39 -28.28
CA ARG A 452 -10.80 -5.82 -29.10
C ARG A 452 -11.80 -4.67 -29.22
N GLN A 453 -12.46 -4.54 -30.37
CA GLN A 453 -13.62 -3.66 -30.48
C GLN A 453 -14.76 -4.28 -29.67
N LEU A 454 -15.07 -3.67 -28.53
CA LEU A 454 -16.25 -3.99 -27.72
C LEU A 454 -17.40 -3.07 -28.14
N THR A 455 -18.60 -3.62 -28.20
CA THR A 455 -19.84 -2.87 -28.39
C THR A 455 -20.43 -2.46 -27.03
N GLU A 456 -21.42 -1.56 -27.04
CA GLU A 456 -22.14 -1.18 -25.81
C GLU A 456 -22.80 -2.39 -25.14
N GLN A 457 -23.31 -3.32 -25.94
CA GLN A 457 -23.89 -4.57 -25.46
C GLN A 457 -22.85 -5.48 -24.79
N ASP A 458 -21.62 -5.51 -25.31
CA ASP A 458 -20.53 -6.29 -24.71
C ASP A 458 -20.13 -5.71 -23.35
N VAL A 459 -19.99 -4.38 -23.26
CA VAL A 459 -19.70 -3.67 -22.01
C VAL A 459 -20.81 -3.85 -20.98
N GLU A 460 -22.06 -3.73 -21.40
CA GLU A 460 -23.21 -3.96 -20.54
C GLU A 460 -23.22 -5.41 -20.02
N THR A 461 -22.94 -6.39 -20.89
CA THR A 461 -22.87 -7.80 -20.52
C THR A 461 -21.75 -8.07 -19.50
N ILE A 462 -20.56 -7.49 -19.72
CA ILE A 462 -19.43 -7.60 -18.78
C ILE A 462 -19.80 -6.95 -17.44
N CYS A 463 -20.32 -5.72 -17.44
CA CYS A 463 -20.75 -5.02 -16.23
C CYS A 463 -21.82 -5.81 -15.45
N ARG A 464 -22.82 -6.34 -16.16
CA ARG A 464 -23.89 -7.17 -15.57
C ARG A 464 -23.31 -8.42 -14.91
N THR A 465 -22.41 -9.11 -15.61
CA THR A 465 -21.74 -10.32 -15.11
C THR A 465 -20.89 -10.02 -13.87
N VAL A 466 -20.16 -8.91 -13.87
CA VAL A 466 -19.37 -8.43 -12.71
C VAL A 466 -20.29 -8.21 -11.50
N LEU A 467 -21.44 -7.55 -11.70
CA LEU A 467 -22.38 -7.28 -10.61
C LEU A 467 -23.09 -8.53 -10.12
N VAL A 468 -23.52 -9.44 -11.01
CA VAL A 468 -24.09 -10.75 -10.63
C VAL A 468 -23.10 -11.54 -9.77
N TYR A 469 -21.83 -11.61 -10.18
CA TYR A 469 -20.79 -12.29 -9.40
C TYR A 469 -20.58 -11.62 -8.04
N CYS A 470 -20.56 -10.28 -7.99
CA CYS A 470 -20.46 -9.55 -6.73
C CYS A 470 -21.65 -9.85 -5.80
N LEU A 471 -22.89 -9.90 -6.31
CA LEU A 471 -24.08 -10.18 -5.52
C LEU A 471 -24.10 -11.59 -4.92
N ASN A 472 -23.55 -12.57 -5.65
CA ASN A 472 -23.42 -13.95 -5.18
C ASN A 472 -22.42 -14.07 -4.02
N HIS A 473 -21.42 -13.20 -3.97
CA HIS A 473 -20.36 -13.22 -2.95
C HIS A 473 -20.48 -12.14 -1.87
N TYR A 474 -21.38 -11.19 -2.04
CA TYR A 474 -21.65 -10.12 -1.09
C TYR A 474 -22.36 -10.66 0.16
N LYS A 475 -21.81 -10.33 1.32
CA LYS A 475 -22.33 -10.72 2.66
C LYS A 475 -22.72 -9.50 3.52
N GLY A 476 -22.94 -8.35 2.89
CA GLY A 476 -23.25 -7.09 3.56
C GLY A 476 -24.76 -6.84 3.70
N ASP A 477 -25.19 -5.62 3.42
CA ASP A 477 -26.59 -5.19 3.60
C ASP A 477 -27.50 -5.75 2.49
N GLU A 478 -28.51 -6.54 2.87
CA GLU A 478 -29.48 -7.12 1.93
C GLU A 478 -30.24 -6.05 1.13
N ASN A 479 -30.37 -4.81 1.62
CA ASN A 479 -30.97 -3.71 0.86
C ASN A 479 -30.09 -3.25 -0.32
N ILE A 480 -28.77 -3.34 -0.18
CA ILE A 480 -27.84 -3.07 -1.29
C ILE A 480 -27.97 -4.20 -2.31
N LYS A 481 -28.07 -5.44 -1.83
CA LYS A 481 -28.18 -6.61 -2.68
C LYS A 481 -29.46 -6.59 -3.52
N SER A 482 -30.61 -6.28 -2.91
CA SER A 482 -31.88 -6.15 -3.62
C SER A 482 -31.86 -4.97 -4.61
N PHE A 483 -31.37 -3.81 -4.19
CA PHE A 483 -31.25 -2.64 -5.08
C PHE A 483 -30.42 -2.92 -6.33
N ILE A 484 -29.22 -3.50 -6.18
CA ILE A 484 -28.35 -3.79 -7.34
C ILE A 484 -28.97 -4.90 -8.19
N TRP A 485 -29.64 -5.90 -7.59
CA TRP A 485 -30.36 -6.92 -8.34
C TRP A 485 -31.47 -6.31 -9.21
N ASP A 486 -32.26 -5.38 -8.66
CA ASP A 486 -33.29 -4.67 -9.41
C ASP A 486 -32.68 -3.77 -10.50
N LEU A 487 -31.52 -3.16 -10.24
CA LEU A 487 -30.80 -2.30 -11.20
C LEU A 487 -30.30 -3.06 -12.44
N ILE A 488 -29.82 -4.29 -12.26
CA ILE A 488 -29.22 -5.08 -13.36
C ILE A 488 -30.23 -5.94 -14.12
N THR A 489 -31.43 -6.13 -13.55
CA THR A 489 -32.51 -6.90 -14.18
C THR A 489 -32.96 -6.20 -15.46
N PRO A 490 -32.91 -6.87 -16.63
CA PRO A 490 -33.34 -6.28 -17.90
C PRO A 490 -34.80 -5.83 -17.83
N THR A 491 -35.08 -4.60 -18.29
CA THR A 491 -36.44 -4.04 -18.33
C THR A 491 -37.06 -4.31 -19.71
N ALA A 492 -38.30 -4.79 -19.76
CA ALA A 492 -38.97 -5.20 -21.00
C ALA A 492 -39.11 -4.09 -22.06
N ASP A 493 -39.11 -2.81 -21.65
CA ASP A 493 -39.41 -1.66 -22.52
C ASP A 493 -38.23 -0.67 -22.68
N GLY A 494 -37.02 -1.02 -22.23
CA GLY A 494 -35.85 -0.13 -22.35
C GLY A 494 -35.89 1.17 -21.53
N GLN A 495 -36.97 1.45 -20.80
CA GLN A 495 -37.08 2.58 -19.88
C GLN A 495 -36.62 2.21 -18.48
N THR A 496 -35.75 3.05 -17.90
CA THR A 496 -35.25 2.89 -16.53
C THR A 496 -36.39 3.08 -15.52
N ARG A 497 -36.85 1.99 -14.87
CA ARG A 497 -37.78 2.10 -13.73
C ARG A 497 -37.08 2.85 -12.59
N ALA A 498 -37.75 3.86 -12.02
CA ALA A 498 -37.29 4.51 -10.79
C ALA A 498 -37.29 3.48 -9.64
N LEU A 499 -36.09 3.08 -9.18
CA LEU A 499 -35.93 2.02 -8.19
C LEU A 499 -36.28 2.54 -6.79
N VAL A 500 -37.32 2.03 -6.14
CA VAL A 500 -37.88 2.60 -4.89
C VAL A 500 -36.95 2.47 -3.66
N ASN A 501 -35.97 1.56 -3.67
CA ASN A 501 -35.17 1.18 -2.49
C ASN A 501 -33.77 1.82 -2.38
N HIS A 502 -33.42 2.80 -3.22
CA HIS A 502 -32.07 3.36 -3.23
C HIS A 502 -31.77 4.32 -2.06
N SER A 503 -32.79 4.80 -1.34
CA SER A 503 -32.71 5.83 -0.29
C SER A 503 -32.21 5.35 1.10
N GLY A 504 -31.97 4.04 1.29
CA GLY A 504 -31.67 3.46 2.61
C GLY A 504 -30.17 3.28 2.92
N LEU A 505 -29.48 4.30 3.43
CA LEU A 505 -28.23 4.17 4.21
C LEU A 505 -28.35 5.05 5.46
N SER A 506 -28.45 4.44 6.64
CA SER A 506 -28.42 5.20 7.92
C SER A 506 -27.58 4.55 9.01
N ALA A 507 -26.88 3.44 8.75
CA ALA A 507 -26.03 2.82 9.75
C ALA A 507 -24.59 2.75 9.22
N PRO A 508 -23.59 3.25 9.98
CA PRO A 508 -22.20 2.88 9.75
C PRO A 508 -22.11 1.35 9.84
N VAL A 509 -21.36 0.73 8.92
CA VAL A 509 -21.06 -0.70 8.93
C VAL A 509 -20.67 -1.13 10.36
N PRO A 510 -21.36 -2.13 10.97
CA PRO A 510 -21.00 -2.61 12.30
C PRO A 510 -19.54 -3.07 12.33
N ARG A 511 -18.70 -2.33 13.07
CA ARG A 511 -17.32 -2.74 13.37
C ARG A 511 -17.34 -4.12 14.03
N GLY A 512 -16.47 -4.99 13.56
CA GLY A 512 -16.32 -6.37 14.05
C GLY A 512 -16.29 -6.47 15.57
N ARG A 513 -17.42 -6.88 16.15
CA ARG A 513 -17.50 -7.58 17.43
C ARG A 513 -18.37 -8.80 17.19
N LYS A 514 -17.87 -9.98 17.60
CA LYS A 514 -18.61 -11.25 17.54
C LYS A 514 -19.94 -11.13 18.29
N GLY A 515 -21.01 -10.85 17.54
CA GLY A 515 -22.39 -10.90 18.00
C GLY A 515 -22.95 -12.31 17.85
N LYS A 516 -23.70 -12.75 18.86
CA LYS A 516 -24.42 -14.03 18.97
C LYS A 516 -25.15 -14.41 17.67
N LYS A 517 -25.09 -15.69 17.29
CA LYS A 517 -25.87 -16.30 16.21
C LYS A 517 -27.37 -15.98 16.38
N VAL A 518 -27.92 -15.19 15.47
CA VAL A 518 -29.37 -15.12 15.24
C VAL A 518 -29.72 -16.24 14.25
N LYS A 519 -30.79 -16.97 14.58
CA LYS A 519 -31.29 -18.13 13.83
C LYS A 519 -31.72 -17.68 12.43
N ALA A 520 -31.10 -18.24 11.39
CA ALA A 520 -31.44 -17.96 10.01
C ALA A 520 -32.85 -18.47 9.69
N GLN A 521 -33.77 -17.57 9.34
CA GLN A 521 -34.87 -17.90 8.44
C GLN A 521 -34.42 -17.47 7.05
N SER A 522 -34.03 -18.44 6.24
CA SER A 522 -33.69 -18.27 4.84
C SER A 522 -34.98 -18.13 4.02
N THR A 523 -35.40 -16.92 3.73
CA THR A 523 -36.15 -16.66 2.49
C THR A 523 -35.13 -16.20 1.47
N HIS A 524 -34.55 -17.17 0.75
CA HIS A 524 -33.89 -16.88 -0.52
C HIS A 524 -34.93 -16.18 -1.41
N PRO A 525 -34.65 -14.99 -1.98
CA PRO A 525 -35.42 -14.56 -3.13
C PRO A 525 -35.22 -15.64 -4.19
N VAL A 526 -36.33 -16.21 -4.62
CA VAL A 526 -36.44 -17.32 -5.54
C VAL A 526 -35.68 -16.97 -6.82
N VAL A 527 -34.50 -17.59 -7.00
CA VAL A 527 -33.84 -17.70 -8.30
C VAL A 527 -34.56 -18.84 -9.02
N GLN A 528 -35.74 -18.58 -9.59
CA GLN A 528 -36.37 -19.48 -10.55
C GLN A 528 -36.54 -18.72 -11.86
N ASP A 529 -35.90 -19.26 -12.90
CA ASP A 529 -36.11 -19.01 -14.33
C ASP A 529 -36.05 -17.55 -14.79
N ALA A 530 -34.84 -16.99 -14.76
CA ALA A 530 -34.49 -15.82 -15.53
C ALA A 530 -33.58 -16.23 -16.70
N ASP A 531 -34.17 -16.44 -17.89
CA ASP A 531 -33.44 -16.85 -19.11
C ASP A 531 -32.25 -15.93 -19.46
N TRP A 532 -32.30 -14.66 -19.04
CA TRP A 532 -31.21 -13.69 -19.27
C TRP A 532 -29.94 -13.97 -18.44
N LEU A 533 -30.03 -14.70 -17.32
CA LEU A 533 -28.86 -15.07 -16.52
C LEU A 533 -27.94 -16.05 -17.26
N ALA A 534 -28.48 -16.85 -18.20
CA ALA A 534 -27.69 -17.75 -19.02
C ALA A 534 -26.66 -17.01 -19.88
N GLY A 535 -27.00 -15.81 -20.37
CA GLY A 535 -26.12 -14.94 -21.14
C GLY A 535 -25.13 -14.12 -20.30
N CYS A 536 -25.27 -14.13 -18.96
CA CYS A 536 -24.43 -13.38 -18.02
C CYS A 536 -23.77 -14.29 -16.99
N ASN A 537 -23.53 -15.56 -17.35
CA ASN A 537 -22.95 -16.54 -16.43
C ASN A 537 -21.47 -16.19 -16.16
N PRO A 538 -21.10 -15.84 -14.89
CA PRO A 538 -19.72 -15.50 -14.54
C PRO A 538 -18.73 -16.63 -14.80
N ASP A 539 -19.19 -17.89 -14.75
CA ASP A 539 -18.34 -19.05 -15.01
C ASP A 539 -18.06 -19.31 -16.49
N ALA A 540 -18.95 -18.86 -17.38
CA ALA A 540 -18.77 -18.96 -18.82
C ALA A 540 -18.04 -17.74 -19.42
N LEU A 541 -18.24 -16.55 -18.84
CA LEU A 541 -17.72 -15.30 -19.40
C LEU A 541 -16.33 -14.91 -18.87
N PHE A 542 -15.99 -15.29 -17.63
CA PHE A 542 -14.67 -15.03 -17.08
C PHE A 542 -13.75 -16.24 -17.30
N GLN A 543 -12.81 -16.09 -18.23
CA GLN A 543 -11.87 -17.16 -18.60
C GLN A 543 -10.92 -17.56 -17.47
N GLU A 544 -10.56 -16.62 -16.58
CA GLU A 544 -9.56 -16.84 -15.53
C GLU A 544 -10.15 -16.77 -14.11
N ASP A 545 -9.86 -17.78 -13.29
CA ASP A 545 -10.23 -17.81 -11.86
C ASP A 545 -9.51 -16.75 -11.02
N SER A 546 -8.41 -16.20 -11.51
CA SER A 546 -7.66 -15.11 -10.87
C SER A 546 -8.52 -13.84 -10.75
N TYR A 547 -9.29 -13.54 -11.80
CA TYR A 547 -10.18 -12.38 -11.85
C TYR A 547 -11.40 -12.55 -10.94
N LYS A 548 -11.98 -13.77 -10.91
CA LYS A 548 -13.06 -14.13 -9.97
C LYS A 548 -12.62 -13.94 -8.51
N LYS A 549 -11.41 -14.36 -8.15
CA LYS A 549 -10.83 -14.14 -6.80
C LYS A 549 -10.67 -12.66 -6.46
N HIS A 550 -10.16 -11.84 -7.39
CA HIS A 550 -10.08 -10.38 -7.26
C HIS A 550 -11.46 -9.79 -6.99
N LEU A 551 -12.44 -10.11 -7.83
CA LEU A 551 -13.79 -9.56 -7.73
C LEU A 551 -14.50 -9.96 -6.43
N LYS A 552 -14.25 -11.19 -5.96
CA LYS A 552 -14.75 -11.66 -4.66
C LYS A 552 -14.22 -10.83 -3.48
N HIS A 553 -12.96 -10.42 -3.53
CA HIS A 553 -12.37 -9.55 -2.50
C HIS A 553 -12.93 -8.12 -2.56
N HIS A 554 -13.18 -7.61 -3.76
CA HIS A 554 -13.63 -6.24 -3.99
C HIS A 554 -15.14 -6.05 -4.14
N CYS A 555 -15.95 -7.10 -3.98
CA CYS A 555 -17.41 -7.05 -4.17
C CYS A 555 -18.10 -5.92 -3.38
N ASN A 556 -17.68 -5.68 -2.12
CA ASN A 556 -18.20 -4.58 -1.31
C ASN A 556 -17.93 -3.21 -1.95
N LYS A 557 -16.69 -2.98 -2.41
CA LYS A 557 -16.27 -1.73 -3.05
C LYS A 557 -17.05 -1.48 -4.34
N VAL A 558 -17.20 -2.51 -5.16
CA VAL A 558 -17.93 -2.43 -6.44
C VAL A 558 -19.40 -2.06 -6.21
N LEU A 559 -20.11 -2.81 -5.37
CA LEU A 559 -21.54 -2.60 -5.14
C LEU A 559 -21.83 -1.25 -4.48
N LEU A 560 -21.03 -0.85 -3.48
CA LEU A 560 -21.17 0.44 -2.82
C LEU A 560 -20.90 1.61 -3.76
N ARG A 561 -19.86 1.50 -4.61
CA ARG A 561 -19.52 2.56 -5.57
C ARG A 561 -20.60 2.73 -6.63
N VAL A 562 -21.09 1.63 -7.21
CA VAL A 562 -22.17 1.66 -8.21
C VAL A 562 -23.44 2.26 -7.61
N ARG A 563 -23.80 1.89 -6.38
CA ARG A 563 -24.94 2.48 -5.67
C ARG A 563 -24.76 3.98 -5.42
N MET A 564 -23.58 4.41 -4.98
CA MET A 564 -23.29 5.82 -4.72
C MET A 564 -23.41 6.68 -5.99
N LEU A 565 -22.87 6.20 -7.12
CA LEU A 565 -22.96 6.91 -8.40
C LEU A 565 -24.39 6.95 -8.94
N TYR A 566 -25.17 5.88 -8.75
CA TYR A 566 -26.60 5.90 -9.06
C TYR A 566 -27.34 6.93 -8.20
N TYR A 567 -27.08 6.97 -6.89
CA TYR A 567 -27.69 7.96 -5.99
C TYR A 567 -27.34 9.39 -6.38
N LEU A 568 -26.08 9.66 -6.75
CA LEU A 568 -25.65 10.96 -7.25
C LEU A 568 -26.45 11.37 -8.50
N ARG A 569 -26.57 10.47 -9.49
CA ARG A 569 -27.36 10.73 -10.70
C ARG A 569 -28.83 10.98 -10.39
N GLN A 570 -29.47 10.07 -9.65
CA GLN A 570 -30.93 10.03 -9.52
C GLN A 570 -31.49 11.04 -8.51
N GLU A 571 -30.81 11.22 -7.37
CA GLU A 571 -31.37 11.96 -6.22
C GLU A 571 -30.70 13.31 -6.00
N VAL A 572 -29.42 13.44 -6.36
CA VAL A 572 -28.69 14.70 -6.18
C VAL A 572 -28.80 15.57 -7.43
N ILE A 573 -28.55 14.99 -8.61
CA ILE A 573 -28.60 15.71 -9.88
C ILE A 573 -30.02 15.69 -10.48
N GLY A 574 -30.70 14.53 -10.43
CA GLY A 574 -32.09 14.39 -10.85
C GLY A 574 -32.33 14.83 -12.29
N ASP A 575 -33.34 15.66 -12.50
CA ASP A 575 -33.81 16.13 -13.82
C ASP A 575 -32.79 17.03 -14.56
N GLN A 576 -31.72 17.49 -13.87
CA GLN A 576 -30.66 18.30 -14.49
C GLN A 576 -29.57 17.44 -15.16
N ALA A 577 -29.66 16.11 -15.07
CA ALA A 577 -28.62 15.19 -15.55
C ALA A 577 -28.29 15.38 -17.03
N ASP A 578 -29.31 15.43 -17.90
CA ASP A 578 -29.11 15.52 -19.34
C ASP A 578 -28.53 16.90 -19.74
N LYS A 579 -29.04 17.98 -19.14
CA LYS A 579 -28.54 19.36 -19.36
C LYS A 579 -27.07 19.52 -18.96
N ILE A 580 -26.65 18.90 -17.86
CA ILE A 580 -25.25 18.93 -17.41
C ILE A 580 -24.34 18.18 -18.38
N LEU A 581 -24.81 17.06 -18.94
CA LEU A 581 -24.05 16.30 -19.95
C LEU A 581 -23.95 17.05 -21.29
N GLU A 582 -24.96 17.85 -21.63
CA GLU A 582 -24.94 18.76 -22.79
C GLU A 582 -24.05 20.00 -22.60
N GLY A 583 -23.53 20.22 -21.38
CA GLY A 583 -22.53 21.24 -21.09
C GLY A 583 -23.07 22.52 -20.46
N ALA A 584 -24.24 22.48 -19.82
CA ALA A 584 -24.75 23.60 -19.04
C ALA A 584 -23.75 24.03 -17.93
N ASP A 585 -23.71 25.34 -17.66
CA ASP A 585 -22.86 25.92 -16.63
C ASP A 585 -23.32 25.49 -15.22
N SER A 586 -22.39 25.29 -14.29
CA SER A 586 -22.72 24.90 -12.92
C SER A 586 -23.64 25.91 -12.25
N SER A 587 -23.56 27.19 -12.60
CA SER A 587 -24.40 28.25 -12.07
C SER A 587 -25.87 28.10 -12.48
N GLU A 588 -26.15 27.55 -13.67
CA GLU A 588 -27.49 27.38 -14.23
C GLU A 588 -28.22 26.12 -13.72
N ALA A 589 -27.48 25.12 -13.24
CA ALA A 589 -28.06 23.88 -12.73
C ALA A 589 -28.70 24.09 -11.35
N ASP A 590 -30.00 23.83 -11.18
CA ASP A 590 -30.65 23.94 -9.86
C ASP A 590 -30.38 22.69 -9.00
N VAL A 591 -29.22 22.66 -8.33
CA VAL A 591 -28.81 21.58 -7.43
C VAL A 591 -28.78 22.10 -6.00
N TRP A 592 -29.72 21.65 -5.18
CA TRP A 592 -29.83 22.05 -3.77
C TRP A 592 -28.70 21.47 -2.92
N ILE A 593 -27.93 22.27 -2.19
CA ILE A 593 -26.80 21.79 -1.37
C ILE A 593 -27.18 21.81 0.12
N PRO A 594 -27.11 20.67 0.83
CA PRO A 594 -27.37 20.61 2.27
C PRO A 594 -26.29 21.36 3.05
N GLU A 595 -26.69 22.22 4.00
CA GLU A 595 -25.73 22.89 4.89
C GLU A 595 -25.03 21.88 5.81
N PRO A 596 -23.69 21.70 5.68
CA PRO A 596 -22.99 20.74 6.51
C PRO A 596 -22.84 21.30 7.93
N PHE A 597 -23.52 20.69 8.91
CA PHE A 597 -23.25 20.98 10.32
C PHE A 597 -21.80 20.53 10.63
N HIS A 598 -20.90 21.50 10.84
CA HIS A 598 -19.51 21.31 11.31
C HIS A 598 -18.57 20.53 10.37
N ALA A 599 -18.61 20.78 9.06
CA ALA A 599 -17.65 20.14 8.14
C ALA A 599 -16.51 21.08 7.75
N GLU A 600 -15.27 20.73 8.13
CA GLU A 600 -14.05 21.31 7.56
C GLU A 600 -14.17 21.39 6.03
N VAL A 601 -13.97 22.60 5.50
CA VAL A 601 -13.93 22.87 4.06
C VAL A 601 -12.54 22.52 3.51
N PRO A 602 -12.42 22.05 2.25
CA PRO A 602 -11.14 21.67 1.66
C PRO A 602 -10.07 22.77 1.68
N THR A 603 -10.47 24.03 1.47
CA THR A 603 -9.64 25.23 1.44
C THR A 603 -10.46 26.45 1.86
N ASP A 604 -9.77 27.54 2.19
CA ASP A 604 -10.38 28.78 2.72
C ASP A 604 -11.34 29.46 1.72
N TRP A 605 -11.12 29.28 0.43
CA TRP A 605 -11.97 29.82 -0.64
C TRP A 605 -13.15 28.92 -1.00
N TRP A 606 -13.26 27.73 -0.40
CA TRP A 606 -14.24 26.72 -0.79
C TRP A 606 -15.63 27.05 -0.28
N ASP A 607 -16.52 27.42 -1.20
CA ASP A 607 -17.88 27.86 -0.93
C ASP A 607 -18.94 26.84 -1.41
N LYS A 608 -20.22 27.22 -1.30
CA LYS A 608 -21.34 26.39 -1.77
C LYS A 608 -21.26 26.11 -3.27
N GLU A 609 -20.79 27.06 -4.09
CA GLU A 609 -20.64 26.85 -5.54
C GLU A 609 -19.54 25.83 -5.87
N ALA A 610 -18.46 25.78 -5.10
CA ALA A 610 -17.44 24.75 -5.22
C ALA A 610 -17.96 23.34 -4.84
N ASP A 611 -18.83 23.22 -3.83
CA ASP A 611 -19.51 21.96 -3.51
C ASP A 611 -20.44 21.50 -4.64
N LYS A 612 -21.14 22.45 -5.28
CA LYS A 612 -22.00 22.21 -6.44
C LYS A 612 -21.19 21.69 -7.63
N SER A 613 -20.14 22.43 -7.98
CA SER A 613 -19.22 22.12 -9.06
C SER A 613 -18.52 20.77 -8.83
N LEU A 614 -18.25 20.38 -7.57
CA LEU A 614 -17.69 19.07 -7.25
C LEU A 614 -18.68 17.93 -7.54
N LEU A 615 -19.96 18.07 -7.19
CA LEU A 615 -20.99 17.05 -7.43
C LEU A 615 -21.28 16.91 -8.93
N ILE A 616 -21.43 18.04 -9.63
CA ILE A 616 -21.62 18.11 -11.08
C ILE A 616 -20.41 17.53 -11.80
N GLY A 617 -19.19 17.92 -11.39
CA GLY A 617 -17.95 17.44 -11.97
C GLY A 617 -17.77 15.93 -11.83
N VAL A 618 -18.09 15.35 -10.68
CA VAL A 618 -18.03 13.89 -10.46
C VAL A 618 -19.04 13.14 -11.33
N PHE A 619 -20.22 13.71 -11.56
CA PHE A 619 -21.24 13.13 -12.44
C PHE A 619 -20.86 13.24 -13.94
N LYS A 620 -20.34 14.39 -14.36
CA LYS A 620 -19.98 14.69 -15.76
C LYS A 620 -18.70 13.98 -16.19
N HIS A 621 -17.60 14.16 -15.44
CA HIS A 621 -16.25 13.67 -15.77
C HIS A 621 -15.91 12.32 -15.15
N GLY A 622 -16.67 11.90 -14.14
CA GLY A 622 -16.46 10.62 -13.43
C GLY A 622 -15.73 10.76 -12.09
N TYR A 623 -15.87 9.73 -11.26
CA TYR A 623 -15.27 9.69 -9.93
C TYR A 623 -13.74 9.70 -9.98
N GLU A 624 -13.11 10.46 -9.07
CA GLU A 624 -11.65 10.65 -8.98
C GLU A 624 -10.98 11.31 -10.21
N LYS A 625 -11.77 11.86 -11.15
CA LYS A 625 -11.28 12.62 -12.30
C LYS A 625 -11.13 14.13 -12.02
N TYR A 626 -10.53 14.48 -10.88
CA TYR A 626 -10.55 15.85 -10.36
C TYR A 626 -9.75 16.85 -11.21
N ASN A 627 -8.72 16.42 -11.94
CA ASN A 627 -8.02 17.33 -12.85
C ASN A 627 -8.85 17.60 -14.10
N SER A 628 -9.58 16.61 -14.59
CA SER A 628 -10.53 16.80 -15.70
C SER A 628 -11.65 17.77 -15.30
N MET A 629 -12.17 17.67 -14.08
CA MET A 629 -13.13 18.63 -13.52
C MET A 629 -12.54 20.05 -13.39
N ARG A 630 -11.29 20.17 -12.93
CA ARG A 630 -10.63 21.49 -12.82
C ARG A 630 -10.42 22.17 -14.17
N ALA A 631 -10.28 21.40 -15.25
CA ALA A 631 -10.11 21.93 -16.60
C ALA A 631 -11.44 22.32 -17.30
N ASP A 632 -12.59 22.02 -16.70
CA ASP A 632 -13.90 22.29 -17.30
C ASP A 632 -14.30 23.76 -17.15
N PRO A 633 -14.54 24.51 -18.24
CA PRO A 633 -15.00 25.89 -18.16
C PRO A 633 -16.42 26.05 -17.61
N ALA A 634 -17.24 24.99 -17.63
CA ALA A 634 -18.58 24.99 -17.06
C ALA A 634 -18.61 24.80 -15.53
N LEU A 635 -17.44 24.67 -14.89
CA LEU A 635 -17.29 24.53 -13.44
C LEU A 635 -16.49 25.70 -12.89
N CYS A 636 -16.78 26.12 -11.66
CA CYS A 636 -16.14 27.29 -11.05
C CYS A 636 -14.63 27.12 -10.77
N PHE A 637 -14.05 25.94 -11.00
CA PHE A 637 -12.68 25.59 -10.65
C PHE A 637 -11.64 26.21 -11.59
N LEU A 638 -11.93 26.26 -12.90
CA LEU A 638 -10.99 26.77 -13.90
C LEU A 638 -10.72 28.26 -13.70
N GLU A 639 -11.77 29.04 -13.44
CA GLU A 639 -11.67 30.49 -13.19
C GLU A 639 -10.92 30.79 -11.88
N ARG A 640 -11.17 30.02 -10.81
CA ARG A 640 -10.63 30.29 -9.47
C ARG A 640 -9.18 29.84 -9.28
N VAL A 641 -8.83 28.69 -9.84
CA VAL A 641 -7.55 27.99 -9.54
C VAL A 641 -6.70 27.83 -10.80
N GLY A 642 -7.23 28.15 -11.98
CA GLY A 642 -6.53 28.02 -13.26
C GLY A 642 -6.43 26.58 -13.76
N MET A 643 -5.90 26.44 -14.97
CA MET A 643 -5.81 25.16 -15.68
C MET A 643 -4.88 24.16 -14.94
N PRO A 644 -5.22 22.85 -14.87
CA PRO A 644 -4.33 21.86 -14.28
C PRO A 644 -3.07 21.65 -15.13
N ASP A 645 -1.96 21.25 -14.49
CA ASP A 645 -0.73 20.88 -15.20
C ASP A 645 -1.01 19.75 -16.22
N ALA A 646 -0.55 19.91 -17.46
CA ALA A 646 -0.65 18.91 -18.53
C ALA A 646 -0.07 17.54 -18.10
N LYS A 647 0.93 17.52 -17.20
CA LYS A 647 1.46 16.27 -16.63
C LYS A 647 0.48 15.60 -15.66
N ALA A 648 -0.29 16.37 -14.89
CA ALA A 648 -1.31 15.84 -13.97
C ALA A 648 -2.49 15.23 -14.73
N ILE A 649 -2.94 15.87 -15.81
CA ILE A 649 -3.98 15.34 -16.71
C ILE A 649 -3.49 14.03 -17.38
N ALA A 650 -2.25 14.02 -17.87
CA ALA A 650 -1.65 12.83 -18.46
C ALA A 650 -1.45 11.68 -17.46
N ALA A 651 -1.24 11.97 -16.17
CA ALA A 651 -1.15 10.98 -15.10
C ALA A 651 -2.52 10.37 -14.75
N GLU A 652 -3.57 11.20 -14.69
CA GLU A 652 -4.95 10.78 -14.49
C GLU A 652 -5.47 9.89 -15.64
N GLN A 653 -4.98 10.12 -16.86
CA GLN A 653 -5.25 9.29 -18.03
C GLN A 653 -4.39 8.00 -18.05
N ARG A 654 -3.11 8.06 -17.64
CA ARG A 654 -2.19 6.90 -17.59
C ARG A 654 -2.44 5.92 -16.45
N GLY A 655 -3.03 6.35 -15.33
CA GLY A 655 -3.47 5.46 -14.27
C GLY A 655 -4.39 4.34 -14.78
N THR A 656 -5.05 4.54 -15.92
CA THR A 656 -5.91 3.57 -16.63
C THR A 656 -5.13 2.41 -17.28
N ASP A 657 -3.84 2.58 -17.63
CA ASP A 657 -3.08 1.62 -18.47
C ASP A 657 -2.05 0.76 -17.72
N MET A 658 -1.53 1.18 -16.56
CA MET A 658 -0.39 0.53 -15.85
C MET A 658 -0.68 -0.79 -15.11
N LEU A 659 -1.92 -1.28 -15.10
CA LEU A 659 -2.32 -2.49 -14.34
C LEU A 659 -2.60 -3.72 -15.23
N ALA A 660 -2.52 -3.57 -16.55
CA ALA A 660 -2.94 -4.59 -17.51
C ALA A 660 -1.78 -5.39 -18.16
N ASP A 661 -0.53 -5.05 -17.86
CA ASP A 661 0.63 -5.77 -18.38
C ASP A 661 1.27 -6.60 -17.26
N GLY A 662 1.43 -7.89 -17.50
CA GLY A 662 1.67 -8.92 -16.48
C GLY A 662 2.96 -8.69 -15.69
N GLY A 663 2.80 -8.25 -14.45
CA GLY A 663 3.81 -8.33 -13.39
C GLY A 663 3.38 -9.37 -12.36
N ASP A 664 4.28 -10.33 -12.13
CA ASP A 664 4.17 -11.48 -11.23
C ASP A 664 3.49 -11.19 -9.88
N GLY A 665 2.56 -12.07 -9.49
CA GLY A 665 1.64 -11.93 -8.35
C GLY A 665 2.29 -12.20 -6.99
N GLY A 666 3.43 -11.58 -6.71
CA GLY A 666 4.21 -11.80 -5.49
C GLY A 666 4.19 -10.67 -4.45
N GLU A 667 3.76 -9.45 -4.79
CA GLU A 667 3.92 -8.26 -3.92
C GLU A 667 2.62 -7.49 -3.64
N PHE A 668 1.44 -8.11 -3.77
CA PHE A 668 0.16 -7.40 -3.59
C PHE A 668 -0.32 -7.26 -2.13
N ASP A 669 0.43 -7.74 -1.13
CA ASP A 669 -0.02 -7.77 0.28
C ASP A 669 0.65 -6.73 1.19
N ARG A 670 1.46 -5.82 0.64
CA ARG A 670 2.07 -4.71 1.38
C ARG A 670 2.18 -3.46 0.52
N GLU A 671 1.06 -2.78 0.33
CA GLU A 671 0.95 -1.31 0.16
C GLU A 671 -0.40 -0.99 -0.50
N ASP A 672 -1.47 -1.09 0.28
CA ASP A 672 -2.70 -0.32 0.09
C ASP A 672 -3.21 0.02 1.50
N GLU A 673 -2.54 0.98 2.17
CA GLU A 673 -3.13 1.62 3.35
C GLU A 673 -4.24 2.57 2.85
N ASP A 674 -5.43 2.00 2.63
CA ASP A 674 -6.65 2.75 2.38
C ASP A 674 -7.05 3.54 3.64
N PRO A 675 -7.18 4.88 3.58
CA PRO A 675 -7.72 5.68 4.68
C PRO A 675 -9.19 5.35 5.04
N GLU A 676 -9.86 4.47 4.28
CA GLU A 676 -11.20 3.94 4.58
C GLU A 676 -11.30 3.17 5.92
N TYR A 677 -10.17 2.79 6.56
CA TYR A 677 -10.19 1.94 7.76
C TYR A 677 -9.19 2.27 8.91
N LYS A 678 -8.94 3.55 9.25
CA LYS A 678 -8.36 3.92 10.57
C LYS A 678 -9.37 4.71 11.44
N PRO A 679 -9.63 4.32 12.71
CA PRO A 679 -10.39 5.15 13.65
C PRO A 679 -9.56 6.37 14.06
N THR A 680 -10.05 7.57 13.82
CA THR A 680 -9.59 8.74 14.58
C THR A 680 -9.97 8.50 16.04
N ARG A 681 -8.97 8.37 16.93
CA ARG A 681 -9.18 8.45 18.37
C ARG A 681 -9.50 9.90 18.69
N THR A 682 -10.77 10.24 18.85
CA THR A 682 -11.16 11.44 19.58
C THR A 682 -10.92 11.16 21.07
N PRO A 683 -10.07 11.93 21.77
CA PRO A 683 -10.11 11.93 23.22
C PRO A 683 -11.45 12.53 23.63
N PHE A 684 -12.22 11.78 24.42
CA PHE A 684 -13.22 12.38 25.29
C PHE A 684 -12.48 13.31 26.25
N LYS A 685 -12.81 14.61 26.22
CA LYS A 685 -12.62 15.49 27.37
C LYS A 685 -13.96 16.15 27.62
N ASP A 686 -14.67 15.63 28.61
CA ASP A 686 -15.72 16.34 29.31
C ASP A 686 -15.06 17.49 30.07
N GLU A 687 -15.48 18.73 29.82
CA GLU A 687 -15.29 19.88 30.71
C GLU A 687 -16.25 20.98 30.22
N ILE A 688 -17.52 20.86 30.62
CA ILE A 688 -18.43 21.98 30.83
C ILE A 688 -18.44 22.18 32.34
N ASP A 689 -17.75 23.24 32.80
CA ASP A 689 -18.18 24.15 33.87
C ASP A 689 -17.00 25.04 34.28
N GLU A 690 -16.88 26.21 33.67
CA GLU A 690 -16.51 27.42 34.42
C GLU A 690 -16.95 28.67 33.64
N PHE A 691 -18.16 29.12 33.95
CA PHE A 691 -18.66 30.46 33.61
C PHE A 691 -18.33 31.39 34.79
N ALA A 692 -17.85 32.60 34.45
CA ALA A 692 -17.74 33.82 35.26
C ALA A 692 -16.47 34.00 36.14
N ASN A 693 -15.52 34.85 35.69
CA ASN A 693 -15.37 36.24 36.17
C ASN A 693 -14.15 36.99 35.55
N SER A 694 -14.47 38.06 34.78
CA SER A 694 -13.77 39.38 34.68
C SER A 694 -12.42 39.50 33.88
N PRO A 695 -11.96 40.72 33.48
CA PRO A 695 -12.21 41.38 32.18
C PRO A 695 -10.89 41.89 31.48
N PRO A 696 -10.90 42.68 30.39
CA PRO A 696 -9.83 42.73 29.37
C PRO A 696 -8.77 43.82 29.59
N GLU A 697 -7.58 43.64 29.01
CA GLU A 697 -6.60 44.73 28.79
C GLU A 697 -6.13 44.77 27.33
N ASP A 698 -6.34 45.94 26.72
CA ASP A 698 -5.78 46.43 25.46
C ASP A 698 -4.30 46.82 25.60
N LYS A 699 -3.52 46.66 24.52
CA LYS A 699 -2.44 47.58 24.03
C LYS A 699 -1.70 46.95 22.83
N GLU A 700 -1.95 47.47 21.63
CA GLU A 700 -1.07 48.38 20.85
C GLU A 700 0.21 47.72 20.31
N GLU A 701 0.23 47.40 19.01
CA GLU A 701 0.97 48.11 17.93
C GLU A 701 2.50 47.87 17.97
N SER A 702 3.17 47.44 16.90
CA SER A 702 3.35 48.25 15.69
C SER A 702 4.17 47.48 14.62
N MET A 703 3.87 47.82 13.36
CA MET A 703 4.63 47.50 12.16
C MET A 703 5.99 48.21 12.13
N GLU A 704 7.00 47.61 11.51
CA GLU A 704 8.04 48.37 10.81
C GLU A 704 8.00 48.13 9.29
N ILE A 705 8.13 49.24 8.59
CA ILE A 705 7.85 49.48 7.20
C ILE A 705 9.15 49.41 6.37
N ARG A 706 9.00 48.78 5.20
CA ARG A 706 9.73 48.92 3.93
C ARG A 706 10.65 50.14 3.76
N THR A 707 11.65 50.01 2.90
CA THR A 707 11.72 50.82 1.65
C THR A 707 12.86 50.42 0.72
N THR A 708 12.56 50.21 -0.56
CA THR A 708 12.99 51.06 -1.70
C THR A 708 12.21 50.65 -2.96
N GLY A 709 11.43 51.59 -3.54
CA GLY A 709 10.71 51.47 -4.83
C GLY A 709 11.60 51.84 -6.03
N LYS A 710 11.22 51.85 -7.31
CA LYS A 710 9.97 51.83 -8.15
C LYS A 710 10.49 51.85 -9.64
N PRO A 711 9.69 51.93 -10.75
CA PRO A 711 8.29 51.58 -11.04
C PRO A 711 8.04 50.85 -12.42
N SER A 712 6.75 50.54 -12.67
CA SER A 712 6.01 50.28 -13.93
C SER A 712 6.18 48.95 -14.70
N GLU A 713 5.17 48.08 -14.63
CA GLU A 713 4.12 47.96 -15.66
C GLU A 713 2.93 47.12 -15.16
N SER A 714 1.74 47.52 -15.59
CA SER A 714 0.44 47.00 -15.20
C SER A 714 0.07 45.76 -16.01
N THR A 715 0.01 44.59 -15.39
CA THR A 715 -0.95 43.54 -15.73
C THR A 715 -1.33 42.79 -14.45
N ALA A 716 -2.63 42.64 -14.20
CA ALA A 716 -3.17 42.00 -13.01
C ALA A 716 -2.86 40.50 -13.01
N GLU A 717 -1.95 40.03 -12.15
CA GLU A 717 -1.85 38.62 -11.76
C GLU A 717 -2.74 38.39 -10.54
N LEU A 718 -3.95 37.88 -10.77
CA LEU A 718 -4.76 37.22 -9.75
C LEU A 718 -3.97 36.01 -9.24
N GLY A 719 -3.58 36.04 -7.95
CA GLY A 719 -2.90 34.91 -7.31
C GLY A 719 -3.74 33.64 -7.41
N GLN A 720 -3.23 32.62 -8.12
CA GLN A 720 -3.89 31.33 -8.27
C GLN A 720 -4.12 30.68 -6.90
N LEU A 721 -5.39 30.53 -6.52
CA LEU A 721 -5.80 29.86 -5.30
C LEU A 721 -5.32 28.40 -5.31
N TYR A 722 -4.97 27.86 -4.14
CA TYR A 722 -4.46 26.49 -4.02
C TYR A 722 -5.55 25.43 -4.33
N TRP A 723 -5.18 24.40 -5.12
CA TRP A 723 -6.06 23.25 -5.43
C TRP A 723 -5.97 22.16 -4.35
N PRO A 724 -7.10 21.71 -3.76
CA PRO A 724 -7.08 20.67 -2.73
C PRO A 724 -6.62 19.31 -3.25
N SER A 725 -6.12 18.46 -2.36
CA SER A 725 -5.68 17.10 -2.72
C SER A 725 -6.87 16.17 -3.05
N THR A 726 -6.63 15.15 -3.89
CA THR A 726 -7.60 14.11 -4.25
C THR A 726 -8.30 13.51 -3.02
N SER A 727 -7.56 13.17 -1.96
CA SER A 727 -8.15 12.57 -0.75
C SER A 727 -9.07 13.54 0.01
N THR A 728 -8.73 14.83 0.01
CA THR A 728 -9.57 15.90 0.58
C THR A 728 -10.88 16.04 -0.20
N LEU A 729 -10.80 16.09 -1.54
CA LEU A 729 -11.97 16.18 -2.42
C LEU A 729 -12.87 14.94 -2.31
N THR A 730 -12.28 13.74 -2.28
CA THR A 730 -13.03 12.48 -2.07
C THR A 730 -13.73 12.47 -0.70
N THR A 731 -13.07 13.00 0.33
CA THR A 731 -13.67 13.12 1.67
C THR A 731 -14.82 14.12 1.69
N ARG A 732 -14.65 15.27 1.03
CA ARG A 732 -15.72 16.28 0.90
C ARG A 732 -16.93 15.70 0.15
N LEU A 733 -16.72 15.03 -0.97
CA LEU A 733 -17.76 14.34 -1.74
C LEU A 733 -18.57 13.35 -0.87
N ARG A 734 -17.88 12.48 -0.10
CA ARG A 734 -18.56 11.53 0.81
C ARG A 734 -19.40 12.25 1.86
N ARG A 735 -18.90 13.34 2.43
CA ARG A 735 -19.61 14.14 3.44
C ARG A 735 -20.86 14.78 2.83
N LEU A 736 -20.76 15.34 1.62
CA LEU A 736 -21.89 15.91 0.89
C LEU A 736 -22.97 14.85 0.63
N ILE A 737 -22.61 13.70 0.03
CA ILE A 737 -23.56 12.61 -0.23
C ILE A 737 -24.24 12.14 1.07
N THR A 738 -23.49 12.03 2.17
CA THR A 738 -24.04 11.68 3.49
C THR A 738 -25.02 12.75 4.00
N ALA A 739 -24.72 14.03 3.77
CA ALA A 739 -25.59 15.14 4.15
C ALA A 739 -26.89 15.15 3.33
N TYR A 740 -26.84 14.82 2.03
CA TYR A 740 -28.05 14.62 1.21
C TYR A 740 -28.91 13.50 1.76
N GLN A 741 -28.31 12.33 2.03
CA GLN A 741 -29.03 11.17 2.57
C GLN A 741 -29.70 11.47 3.92
N ARG A 742 -29.02 12.21 4.81
CA ARG A 742 -29.59 12.64 6.09
C ARG A 742 -30.74 13.63 5.92
N SER A 743 -30.61 14.57 4.99
CA SER A 743 -31.62 15.60 4.74
C SER A 743 -32.88 15.01 4.11
N TYR A 744 -32.71 14.13 3.13
CA TYR A 744 -33.79 13.35 2.52
C TYR A 744 -34.56 12.54 3.57
N LYS A 745 -33.84 11.85 4.48
CA LYS A 745 -34.48 11.11 5.59
C LYS A 745 -35.28 12.01 6.54
N ARG A 746 -34.78 13.22 6.86
CA ARG A 746 -35.53 14.18 7.67
C ARG A 746 -36.80 14.65 6.96
N GLN A 747 -36.72 14.88 5.65
CA GLN A 747 -37.87 15.27 4.82
C GLN A 747 -38.90 14.15 4.72
N GLN A 748 -38.47 12.90 4.52
CA GLN A 748 -39.33 11.72 4.51
C GLN A 748 -40.04 11.53 5.87
N MET A 749 -39.31 11.62 6.98
CA MET A 749 -39.89 11.59 8.34
C MET A 749 -40.89 12.73 8.56
N ARG A 750 -40.62 13.92 8.01
CA ARG A 750 -41.52 15.08 8.10
C ARG A 750 -42.78 14.87 7.27
N GLN A 751 -42.68 14.32 6.06
CA GLN A 751 -43.83 13.94 5.22
C GLN A 751 -44.65 12.81 5.85
N GLU A 752 -44.02 11.77 6.39
CA GLU A 752 -44.71 10.72 7.13
C GLU A 752 -45.39 11.25 8.38
N ALA A 753 -44.77 12.20 9.10
CA ALA A 753 -45.38 12.87 10.24
C ALA A 753 -46.60 13.71 9.82
N LEU A 754 -46.49 14.45 8.71
CA LEU A 754 -47.58 15.23 8.11
C LEU A 754 -48.75 14.33 7.65
N MET A 755 -48.45 13.22 6.98
CA MET A 755 -49.45 12.22 6.58
C MET A 755 -50.05 11.48 7.79
N LYS A 756 -49.28 11.26 8.87
CA LYS A 756 -49.80 10.74 10.15
C LYS A 756 -50.70 11.74 10.86
N THR A 757 -50.37 13.04 10.84
CA THR A 757 -51.25 14.08 11.38
C THR A 757 -52.53 14.23 10.58
N ASP A 758 -52.48 14.05 9.25
CA ASP A 758 -53.64 14.10 8.38
C ASP A 758 -54.52 12.84 8.51
N ARG A 759 -53.90 11.65 8.68
CA ARG A 759 -54.60 10.41 9.09
C ARG A 759 -55.21 10.51 10.50
N ARG A 760 -54.56 11.20 11.45
CA ARG A 760 -55.10 11.44 12.80
C ARG A 760 -56.30 12.40 12.80
N ARG A 761 -56.34 13.38 11.89
CA ARG A 761 -57.50 14.28 11.72
C ARG A 761 -58.74 13.57 11.17
N ARG A 762 -58.58 12.44 10.47
CA ARG A 762 -59.68 11.70 9.83
C ARG A 762 -60.19 10.47 10.60
N ARG A 763 -59.62 10.13 11.77
CA ARG A 763 -60.07 8.98 12.58
C ARG A 763 -61.01 9.38 13.73
N PRO A 764 -62.07 8.61 14.02
CA PRO A 764 -62.97 8.86 15.15
C PRO A 764 -62.20 8.90 16.48
N ARG A 765 -62.55 9.83 17.38
CA ARG A 765 -61.86 10.11 18.66
C ARG A 765 -61.73 8.91 19.61
N GLU A 766 -62.54 7.87 19.46
CA GLU A 766 -62.52 6.67 20.31
C GLU A 766 -61.38 5.70 19.96
N GLU A 767 -61.02 5.55 18.69
CA GLU A 767 -59.90 4.69 18.25
C GLU A 767 -58.54 5.23 18.70
N VAL A 768 -58.38 6.56 18.72
CA VAL A 768 -57.14 7.21 19.16
C VAL A 768 -56.91 6.97 20.65
N ARG A 769 -57.99 7.01 21.46
CA ARG A 769 -57.93 6.80 22.91
C ARG A 769 -57.61 5.33 23.26
N ALA A 770 -58.16 4.39 22.49
CA ALA A 770 -57.88 2.96 22.65
C ALA A 770 -56.41 2.60 22.33
N LEU A 771 -55.87 3.14 21.24
CA LEU A 771 -54.46 2.93 20.85
C LEU A 771 -53.46 3.59 21.81
N GLU A 772 -53.80 4.72 22.40
CA GLU A 772 -52.97 5.37 23.42
C GLU A 772 -52.97 4.58 24.74
N ALA A 773 -54.13 4.06 25.16
CA ALA A 773 -54.24 3.16 26.30
C ALA A 773 -53.49 1.83 26.09
N GLU A 774 -53.57 1.25 24.90
CA GLU A 774 -52.84 0.02 24.53
C GLU A 774 -51.31 0.25 24.53
N ARG A 775 -50.86 1.41 24.02
CA ARG A 775 -49.44 1.78 24.03
C ARG A 775 -48.91 2.02 25.44
N GLU A 776 -49.68 2.66 26.31
CA GLU A 776 -49.32 2.84 27.73
C GLU A 776 -49.29 1.51 28.49
N ALA A 777 -50.24 0.61 28.22
CA ALA A 777 -50.27 -0.73 28.78
C ALA A 777 -48.99 -1.52 28.40
N ILE A 778 -48.59 -1.51 27.12
CA ILE A 778 -47.38 -2.17 26.63
C ILE A 778 -46.09 -1.59 27.25
N ILE A 779 -46.06 -0.27 27.46
CA ILE A 779 -44.91 0.40 28.09
C ILE A 779 -44.83 0.04 29.58
N SER A 780 -45.97 -0.05 30.28
CA SER A 780 -46.01 -0.47 31.69
C SER A 780 -45.57 -1.93 31.86
N GLU A 781 -46.01 -2.83 30.97
CA GLU A 781 -45.67 -4.25 31.00
C GLU A 781 -44.16 -4.46 30.75
N LYS A 782 -43.57 -3.69 29.84
CA LYS A 782 -42.12 -3.71 29.59
C LYS A 782 -41.31 -3.15 30.76
N ARG A 783 -41.85 -2.22 31.55
CA ARG A 783 -41.17 -1.69 32.74
C ARG A 783 -41.18 -2.68 33.90
N GLN A 784 -42.17 -3.57 34.00
CA GLN A 784 -42.23 -4.60 35.03
C GLN A 784 -41.28 -5.79 34.78
N LYS A 785 -40.97 -6.13 33.52
CA LYS A 785 -40.05 -7.24 33.19
C LYS A 785 -38.59 -6.91 33.51
N TRP A 786 -37.92 -7.80 34.23
CA TRP A 786 -36.49 -7.69 34.55
C TRP A 786 -35.64 -8.33 33.48
N THR A 787 -34.65 -7.60 32.98
CA THR A 787 -33.66 -8.13 32.04
C THR A 787 -32.45 -8.69 32.79
N ARG A 788 -31.79 -9.71 32.25
CA ARG A 788 -30.58 -10.31 32.87
C ARG A 788 -29.48 -9.31 33.25
N ARG A 789 -29.42 -8.18 32.53
CA ARG A 789 -28.48 -7.10 32.85
C ARG A 789 -28.89 -6.35 34.12
N GLU A 790 -30.17 -6.00 34.22
CA GLU A 790 -30.74 -5.35 35.41
C GLU A 790 -30.65 -6.25 36.65
N GLU A 791 -30.84 -7.56 36.50
CA GLU A 791 -30.67 -8.54 37.60
C GLU A 791 -29.21 -8.61 38.10
N ALA A 792 -28.25 -8.62 37.17
CA ALA A 792 -26.83 -8.62 37.51
C ALA A 792 -26.38 -7.31 38.17
N ASP A 793 -26.86 -6.17 37.65
CA ASP A 793 -26.58 -4.86 38.22
C ASP A 793 -27.23 -4.70 39.61
N PHE A 794 -28.46 -5.20 39.80
CA PHE A 794 -29.13 -5.29 41.11
C PHE A 794 -28.31 -6.10 42.11
N TYR A 795 -27.92 -7.34 41.76
CA TYR A 795 -27.13 -8.20 42.64
C TYR A 795 -25.79 -7.56 43.03
N ARG A 796 -25.07 -6.97 42.07
CA ARG A 796 -23.78 -6.32 42.33
C ARG A 796 -23.92 -5.19 43.34
N VAL A 797 -24.95 -4.34 43.20
CA VAL A 797 -25.14 -3.19 44.09
C VAL A 797 -25.61 -3.66 45.46
N VAL A 798 -26.57 -4.59 45.52
CA VAL A 798 -27.08 -5.10 46.80
C VAL A 798 -26.02 -5.84 47.62
N SER A 799 -25.11 -6.58 46.96
CA SER A 799 -24.04 -7.30 47.66
C SER A 799 -22.89 -6.41 48.11
N THR A 800 -22.66 -5.28 47.42
CA THR A 800 -21.54 -4.37 47.73
C THR A 800 -21.96 -3.27 48.71
N PHE A 801 -23.09 -2.62 48.42
CA PHE A 801 -23.56 -1.41 49.09
C PHE A 801 -24.81 -1.62 49.95
N GLY A 802 -25.51 -2.76 49.80
CA GLY A 802 -26.79 -3.00 50.48
C GLY A 802 -27.92 -2.09 49.98
N VAL A 803 -29.01 -2.04 50.75
CA VAL A 803 -30.11 -1.10 50.55
C VAL A 803 -30.34 -0.39 51.89
N ILE A 804 -30.44 0.93 51.87
CA ILE A 804 -30.65 1.73 53.08
C ILE A 804 -32.12 1.60 53.50
N PHE A 805 -32.37 1.21 54.74
CA PHE A 805 -33.71 1.15 55.33
C PHE A 805 -33.93 2.36 56.23
N ASP A 806 -35.03 3.09 56.05
CA ASP A 806 -35.42 4.21 56.92
C ASP A 806 -36.30 3.68 58.06
N PRO A 807 -35.80 3.64 59.32
CA PRO A 807 -36.53 3.06 60.45
C PRO A 807 -37.76 3.89 60.85
N MET A 808 -37.78 5.19 60.56
CA MET A 808 -38.87 6.10 60.91
C MET A 808 -40.06 5.95 59.96
N LYS A 809 -39.78 5.64 58.68
CA LYS A 809 -40.80 5.44 57.64
C LYS A 809 -41.14 3.98 57.37
N GLN A 810 -40.37 3.05 57.95
CA GLN A 810 -40.49 1.60 57.73
C GLN A 810 -40.42 1.23 56.23
N GLN A 811 -39.61 1.93 55.45
CA GLN A 811 -39.48 1.76 53.98
C GLN A 811 -38.02 1.83 53.55
N PHE A 812 -37.69 1.17 52.44
CA PHE A 812 -36.36 1.23 51.83
C PHE A 812 -36.20 2.53 51.00
N ASP A 813 -35.06 3.22 51.16
CA ASP A 813 -34.71 4.33 50.27
C ASP A 813 -33.99 3.81 49.02
N TRP A 814 -34.72 3.82 47.91
CA TRP A 814 -34.26 3.30 46.63
C TRP A 814 -33.51 4.34 45.78
N ASN A 815 -33.44 5.61 46.18
CA ASN A 815 -32.92 6.67 45.31
C ASN A 815 -31.43 6.49 44.99
N GLN A 816 -30.60 6.28 46.01
CA GLN A 816 -29.17 6.00 45.81
C GLN A 816 -28.95 4.64 45.15
N PHE A 817 -29.74 3.64 45.54
CA PHE A 817 -29.66 2.30 44.96
C PHE A 817 -29.93 2.30 43.45
N ARG A 818 -30.95 3.03 42.98
CA ARG A 818 -31.26 3.19 41.55
C ARG A 818 -30.12 3.81 40.78
N ALA A 819 -29.52 4.88 41.31
CA ALA A 819 -28.42 5.57 40.66
C ALA A 819 -27.21 4.65 40.48
N PHE A 820 -26.85 3.88 41.52
CA PHE A 820 -25.73 2.94 41.45
C PHE A 820 -26.02 1.72 40.56
N ALA A 821 -27.24 1.20 40.60
CA ALA A 821 -27.64 0.04 39.80
C ALA A 821 -28.06 0.40 38.36
N ARG A 822 -28.18 1.70 38.03
CA ARG A 822 -28.70 2.21 36.75
C ARG A 822 -30.12 1.70 36.46
N LEU A 823 -30.96 1.65 37.49
CA LEU A 823 -32.34 1.16 37.45
C LEU A 823 -33.36 2.30 37.50
N ASP A 824 -33.05 3.44 36.90
CA ASP A 824 -33.86 4.69 36.98
C ASP A 824 -35.27 4.56 36.40
N LYS A 825 -35.52 3.50 35.60
CA LYS A 825 -36.81 3.22 34.97
C LYS A 825 -37.72 2.31 35.81
N LYS A 826 -37.23 1.79 36.95
CA LYS A 826 -37.96 0.87 37.86
C LYS A 826 -38.55 1.64 39.03
N SER A 827 -39.83 1.42 39.32
CA SER A 827 -40.51 2.02 40.47
C SER A 827 -40.03 1.42 41.80
N ASP A 828 -40.17 2.17 42.88
CA ASP A 828 -39.94 1.75 44.28
C ASP A 828 -40.60 0.41 44.57
N GLU A 829 -41.89 0.28 44.23
CA GLU A 829 -42.67 -0.93 44.43
C GLU A 829 -42.11 -2.15 43.67
N SER A 830 -41.62 -1.94 42.44
CA SER A 830 -41.01 -3.02 41.66
C SER A 830 -39.65 -3.44 42.20
N LEU A 831 -38.87 -2.50 42.75
CA LEU A 831 -37.56 -2.77 43.35
C LEU A 831 -37.71 -3.50 44.68
N GLU A 832 -38.66 -3.06 45.50
CA GLU A 832 -38.97 -3.68 46.79
C GLU A 832 -39.50 -5.11 46.61
N LYS A 833 -40.41 -5.32 45.66
CA LYS A 833 -40.90 -6.66 45.32
C LYS A 833 -39.77 -7.59 44.86
N TYR A 834 -38.85 -7.09 44.02
CA TYR A 834 -37.71 -7.86 43.54
C TYR A 834 -36.69 -8.13 44.66
N PHE A 835 -36.44 -7.16 45.53
CA PHE A 835 -35.59 -7.30 46.71
C PHE A 835 -36.09 -8.37 47.67
N SER A 836 -37.38 -8.35 48.01
CA SER A 836 -37.99 -9.37 48.87
C SER A 836 -37.89 -10.78 48.26
N CYS A 837 -38.13 -10.91 46.95
CA CYS A 837 -37.92 -12.18 46.24
C CYS A 837 -36.45 -12.63 46.26
N PHE A 838 -35.52 -11.69 46.07
CA PHE A 838 -34.09 -11.95 46.07
C PHE A 838 -33.59 -12.40 47.47
N VAL A 839 -34.06 -11.76 48.54
CA VAL A 839 -33.75 -12.14 49.93
C VAL A 839 -34.34 -13.51 50.27
N ALA A 840 -35.58 -13.78 49.86
CA ALA A 840 -36.20 -15.09 50.04
C ALA A 840 -35.43 -16.20 49.29
N MET A 841 -34.98 -15.94 48.06
CA MET A 841 -34.10 -16.84 47.31
C MET A 841 -32.79 -17.08 48.05
N CYS A 842 -32.12 -16.04 48.55
CA CYS A 842 -30.86 -16.20 49.30
C CYS A 842 -31.06 -17.04 50.57
N ARG A 843 -32.13 -16.81 51.34
CA ARG A 843 -32.44 -17.61 52.54
C ARG A 843 -32.71 -19.07 52.23
N ARG A 844 -33.44 -19.34 51.14
CA ARG A 844 -33.71 -20.70 50.63
C ARG A 844 -32.41 -21.42 50.28
N VAL A 845 -31.51 -20.76 49.55
CA VAL A 845 -30.19 -21.34 49.17
C VAL A 845 -29.35 -21.63 50.42
N CYS A 846 -29.37 -20.76 51.45
CA CYS A 846 -28.67 -20.96 52.72
C CYS A 846 -29.40 -21.85 53.74
N ARG A 847 -30.51 -22.50 53.36
CA ARG A 847 -31.33 -23.39 54.23
C ARG A 847 -31.75 -22.76 55.56
N MET A 848 -31.99 -21.46 55.58
CA MET A 848 -32.49 -20.74 56.76
C MET A 848 -34.02 -20.80 56.84
N PRO A 849 -34.62 -20.86 58.04
CA PRO A 849 -36.08 -20.87 58.21
C PRO A 849 -36.70 -19.56 57.71
N ALA A 850 -37.84 -19.65 57.03
CA ALA A 850 -38.60 -18.49 56.58
C ALA A 850 -39.17 -17.73 57.80
N LYS A 851 -39.27 -16.40 57.72
CA LYS A 851 -39.94 -15.60 58.77
C LYS A 851 -41.46 -15.87 58.71
N PRO A 852 -42.16 -15.89 59.85
CA PRO A 852 -43.56 -16.33 59.92
C PRO A 852 -44.60 -15.45 59.20
N ASP A 853 -44.23 -14.25 58.74
CA ASP A 853 -45.13 -13.33 58.00
C ASP A 853 -44.80 -13.19 56.49
N ASP A 854 -43.85 -13.96 55.95
CA ASP A 854 -43.51 -13.91 54.52
C ASP A 854 -44.25 -15.03 53.74
N GLU A 855 -45.44 -14.75 53.20
CA GLU A 855 -45.99 -15.59 52.10
C GLU A 855 -44.99 -15.57 50.92
N PRO A 856 -44.61 -16.71 50.33
CA PRO A 856 -43.63 -16.71 49.26
C PRO A 856 -44.24 -16.07 47.99
N PRO A 857 -43.72 -14.94 47.50
CA PRO A 857 -44.21 -14.38 46.26
C PRO A 857 -43.86 -15.29 45.08
N ASP A 858 -44.80 -15.44 44.14
CA ASP A 858 -44.75 -16.31 42.93
C ASP A 858 -43.46 -16.13 42.08
N LEU A 859 -42.81 -14.97 42.22
CA LEU A 859 -41.55 -14.59 41.56
C LEU A 859 -40.27 -15.19 42.17
N SER A 860 -40.31 -15.78 43.37
CA SER A 860 -39.17 -16.49 43.99
C SER A 860 -38.67 -17.67 43.13
N SER A 861 -39.55 -18.20 42.28
CA SER A 861 -39.30 -19.26 41.30
C SER A 861 -38.55 -18.76 40.05
N MET A 862 -38.61 -17.46 39.76
CA MET A 862 -38.12 -16.86 38.50
C MET A 862 -36.72 -16.25 38.61
N ILE A 863 -36.20 -16.01 39.82
CA ILE A 863 -34.84 -15.50 40.02
C ILE A 863 -33.86 -16.68 40.00
N GLU A 864 -32.89 -16.65 39.08
CA GLU A 864 -31.84 -17.68 39.00
C GLU A 864 -31.04 -17.74 40.33
N PRO A 865 -30.89 -18.93 40.95
CA PRO A 865 -30.24 -19.04 42.25
C PRO A 865 -28.73 -18.76 42.16
N ILE A 866 -28.23 -17.98 43.12
CA ILE A 866 -26.78 -17.75 43.30
C ILE A 866 -26.16 -18.82 44.20
N THR A 867 -24.82 -18.90 44.25
CA THR A 867 -24.13 -19.88 45.09
C THR A 867 -24.34 -19.61 46.60
N GLU A 868 -24.35 -20.66 47.41
CA GLU A 868 -24.60 -20.59 48.86
C GLU A 868 -23.65 -19.63 49.59
N GLU A 869 -22.37 -19.66 49.25
CA GLU A 869 -21.34 -18.77 49.82
C GLU A 869 -21.55 -17.29 49.46
N ARG A 870 -22.21 -17.02 48.32
CA ARG A 870 -22.55 -15.65 47.89
C ARG A 870 -23.85 -15.18 48.51
N ALA A 871 -24.84 -16.07 48.63
CA ALA A 871 -26.09 -15.81 49.32
C ALA A 871 -25.87 -15.47 50.80
N SER A 872 -25.03 -16.24 51.50
CA SER A 872 -24.73 -16.03 52.93
C SER A 872 -24.04 -14.68 53.18
N ARG A 873 -23.02 -14.35 52.39
CA ARG A 873 -22.33 -13.06 52.46
C ARG A 873 -23.26 -11.88 52.17
N THR A 874 -24.13 -12.02 51.19
CA THR A 874 -25.08 -10.97 50.81
C THR A 874 -26.15 -10.77 51.89
N LEU A 875 -26.67 -11.84 52.48
CA LEU A 875 -27.62 -11.77 53.60
C LEU A 875 -26.99 -11.11 54.83
N TYR A 876 -25.77 -11.52 55.21
CA TYR A 876 -25.04 -10.91 56.32
C TYR A 876 -24.84 -9.40 56.11
N ARG A 877 -24.49 -8.98 54.89
CA ARG A 877 -24.34 -7.56 54.54
C ARG A 877 -25.65 -6.79 54.64
N ILE A 878 -26.76 -7.38 54.16
CA ILE A 878 -28.09 -6.78 54.23
C ILE A 878 -28.53 -6.63 55.69
N GLU A 879 -28.26 -7.61 56.55
CA GLU A 879 -28.55 -7.51 57.99
C GLU A 879 -27.68 -6.49 58.72
N LEU A 880 -26.43 -6.29 58.29
CA LEU A 880 -25.52 -5.31 58.88
C LEU A 880 -25.88 -3.85 58.56
N LEU A 881 -26.69 -3.64 57.52
CA LEU A 881 -27.14 -2.34 57.02
C LEU A 881 -28.61 -2.05 57.33
N ARG A 882 -29.25 -2.93 58.11
CA ARG A 882 -30.62 -2.83 58.60
C ARG A 882 -30.62 -2.48 60.08
#